data_AF-A0A2D0MY59-F1
#
_entry.id   AF-A0A2D0MY59-F1
#
_cell.length_a   1.000
_cell.length_b   1.000
_cell.length_c   1.000
_cell.angle_alpha   90.00
_cell.angle_beta   90.00
_cell.angle_gamma   90.00
#
_symmetry.space_group_name_H-M   'P 1'
#
loop_
_entity.id
_entity.type
_entity.pdbx_description
1 polymer ?
#
loop_
_entity_poly.entity_id
_entity_poly.type
_entity_poly.pdbx_seq_one_letter_code
_entity_poly.pdbx_strand_id
1 'polypeptide(L)'
;MPVPPINKSDSPVSYESFFTYEFQNHFHPYVGYLIQKLNKGELEDLLDIETQKKHEIFFEEYYEVNPYNDEAITVKYFDKKIDFDVQGPYSIYNTELFYHIPLAIAVQLTKNQRFQDAQRWFHFIFNPLTNEKEHKDHPTHRYWKYLPFREGTSASSITSLLEDLSDSNLSDSSKIDLKNSIAAWRKKPFSPHEVAKFRPLAYQYNVVMKYLDMLIGWGDSLFRQFTIETINQATQQYVIAKNVLGPRPQKVPSLNKRPIRNYNQLKQQLDAFGNAMIEMENEFPLNSNHLNANDGKQDSSLTSLLGIGRQLYFCIPENKQLLSYWDTVEDRLFKIRNCMDIEGNVRQLPLFQPPIDPGMLVKAAAGGIDIGSIAAGLNQPVSNVRFQVIVQKALELTAELKSMGNALLSAIEKGDNEKLALIRQEHEIKMLGLSQDIKYLQWKEAEAATAALVNSREAAYQSYRHYQLLLGKKETDFSDLEELTLERKELTEENFEEVYASIVESYDQEIDLENYKEEKIGLTGEATNAVSNLTGFTGKVMGIGSSDHLQLNKAEDLELNVFMPLAHSLSLYSGGVGAIATMLSLIPQFKADVEPLGVGAGFGFGGRQLSASASFASQLIRLGSEIISYQGTRAAKLGAHKNRDDERVFLSNQANRELRQIGKQVITALIREQSLKKDYENHKVQIEQSQRIDEFLKEQKYSNEELYLWMQGEISKTYFDCYKLAFDTAKKAEITMKHELMRKELNEQDFIKFNYWDAGRKGLLSGEALFMDIKRMELAYLEHNKREFEITKHISLQRLDPLALLTLKATGTCTINIPEWLFDLDCPGHYMRRIKSVSLSIPCIVGPYTSVNCTLSLQKSSIRTSSLLENGNYARNETEEDIRFRDYYGAIQSIVTSTAQNDSGLFELNFRDERFLPFEGSGTISTWRLELPSTLRQFDYNTINDVILHMKYTARQAGGLKTGAIDAIEYKFEQIEEDGLVRLFNLKHDFPNEWHRFVNADPTEDLKLTIRKEHFPYLVQGSQFTFQNEENNTVTIRLISIDETGELSSNKYPDPVTFNYASFNNGGSAEMKFEKSLLTGKLDLENGTQHYILLGYGVQEKNG
;
A
#
# COMPACT_ATOMS: atom_id res chain seq x y z
N MET A 1 -25.91 86.26 -28.16
CA MET A 1 -27.18 86.85 -28.62
C MET A 1 -27.31 88.27 -28.07
N PRO A 2 -28.02 89.16 -28.76
CA PRO A 2 -27.90 90.62 -28.65
C PRO A 2 -28.56 91.20 -27.40
N VAL A 3 -28.11 92.39 -27.01
CA VAL A 3 -28.67 93.21 -25.90
C VAL A 3 -30.15 93.52 -26.16
N PRO A 4 -31.08 93.23 -25.22
CA PRO A 4 -32.48 93.65 -25.29
C PRO A 4 -32.68 95.05 -24.64
N PRO A 5 -33.81 95.73 -24.89
CA PRO A 5 -33.97 97.15 -24.59
C PRO A 5 -34.23 97.42 -23.10
N ILE A 6 -33.71 98.55 -22.63
CA ILE A 6 -33.84 99.03 -21.24
C ILE A 6 -35.22 99.69 -21.06
N ASN A 7 -36.05 99.10 -20.19
CA ASN A 7 -37.23 99.77 -19.64
C ASN A 7 -36.80 100.72 -18.52
N LYS A 8 -37.23 101.98 -18.61
CA LYS A 8 -37.06 103.03 -17.60
C LYS A 8 -38.07 102.86 -16.46
N SER A 9 -37.63 102.29 -15.34
CA SER A 9 -38.01 102.69 -13.98
C SER A 9 -37.32 101.77 -12.98
N ASP A 10 -36.16 102.19 -12.48
CA ASP A 10 -35.74 102.09 -11.08
C ASP A 10 -34.22 102.39 -10.96
N SER A 11 -33.87 102.98 -9.83
CA SER A 11 -32.64 103.68 -9.41
C SER A 11 -31.27 103.02 -9.74
N PRO A 12 -30.18 103.80 -9.83
CA PRO A 12 -28.87 103.31 -10.23
C PRO A 12 -28.21 102.50 -9.11
N VAL A 13 -28.12 101.18 -9.28
CA VAL A 13 -27.26 100.32 -8.48
C VAL A 13 -25.84 100.40 -9.08
N SER A 14 -24.88 100.86 -8.28
CA SER A 14 -23.46 100.86 -8.63
C SER A 14 -22.97 99.43 -8.79
N TYR A 15 -22.47 99.07 -9.97
CA TYR A 15 -21.78 97.80 -10.18
C TYR A 15 -20.40 97.88 -9.54
N GLU A 16 -20.24 97.30 -8.34
CA GLU A 16 -18.92 96.93 -7.82
C GLU A 16 -18.43 95.73 -8.64
N SER A 17 -17.51 95.98 -9.57
CA SER A 17 -16.88 94.94 -10.36
C SER A 17 -15.77 94.28 -9.54
N PHE A 18 -16.03 93.06 -9.06
CA PHE A 18 -15.03 92.20 -8.43
C PHE A 18 -14.14 91.56 -9.49
N PHE A 19 -12.82 91.82 -9.43
CA PHE A 19 -11.85 91.20 -10.33
C PHE A 19 -11.13 90.06 -9.61
N THR A 20 -11.20 88.85 -10.18
CA THR A 20 -10.34 87.74 -9.75
C THR A 20 -9.21 87.56 -10.75
N TYR A 21 -7.96 87.78 -10.34
CA TYR A 21 -6.79 87.46 -11.15
C TYR A 21 -6.27 86.07 -10.75
N GLU A 22 -6.25 85.15 -11.70
CA GLU A 22 -5.75 83.80 -11.51
C GLU A 22 -4.42 83.62 -12.26
N PHE A 23 -3.35 83.34 -11.50
CA PHE A 23 -2.01 83.13 -12.04
C PHE A 23 -1.69 81.64 -12.09
N GLN A 24 -1.75 81.04 -13.28
CA GLN A 24 -1.41 79.64 -13.51
C GLN A 24 0.02 79.49 -14.04
N ASN A 25 0.75 78.49 -13.53
CA ASN A 25 2.08 78.15 -14.04
C ASN A 25 1.95 77.46 -15.40
N HIS A 26 2.47 78.08 -16.47
CA HIS A 26 2.51 77.51 -17.82
C HIS A 26 3.86 76.85 -18.15
N PHE A 27 4.43 76.14 -17.18
CA PHE A 27 5.57 75.22 -17.36
C PHE A 27 5.43 74.05 -16.37
N HIS A 28 5.99 72.88 -16.71
CA HIS A 28 5.99 71.75 -15.78
C HIS A 28 7.13 71.92 -14.75
N PRO A 29 6.84 72.06 -13.44
CA PRO A 29 7.83 72.50 -12.46
C PRO A 29 8.89 71.45 -12.10
N TYR A 30 8.60 70.16 -12.32
CA TYR A 30 9.44 69.05 -11.84
C TYR A 30 10.01 68.15 -12.94
N VAL A 31 10.14 68.61 -14.20
CA VAL A 31 10.68 67.76 -15.28
C VAL A 31 12.11 67.27 -14.98
N GLY A 32 12.98 68.17 -14.53
CA GLY A 32 14.35 67.80 -14.14
C GLY A 32 14.40 66.82 -12.96
N TYR A 33 13.47 66.95 -12.02
CA TYR A 33 13.33 66.02 -10.89
C TYR A 33 12.84 64.63 -11.34
N LEU A 34 11.86 64.55 -12.24
CA LEU A 34 11.38 63.28 -12.80
C LEU A 34 12.45 62.58 -13.65
N ILE A 35 13.18 63.33 -14.49
CA ILE A 35 14.32 62.79 -15.25
C ILE A 35 15.42 62.30 -14.31
N GLN A 36 15.70 63.05 -13.23
CA GLN A 36 16.68 62.63 -12.23
C GLN A 36 16.25 61.34 -11.53
N LYS A 37 14.98 61.20 -11.17
CA LYS A 37 14.43 59.97 -10.58
C LYS A 37 14.53 58.79 -11.52
N LEU A 38 14.19 58.97 -12.80
CA LEU A 38 14.30 57.93 -13.82
C LEU A 38 15.76 57.51 -14.10
N ASN A 39 16.69 58.46 -14.12
CA ASN A 39 18.09 58.18 -14.47
C ASN A 39 18.94 57.68 -13.30
N LYS A 40 18.61 58.04 -12.06
CA LYS A 40 19.37 57.67 -10.85
C LYS A 40 18.72 56.57 -10.03
N GLY A 41 17.40 56.38 -10.13
CA GLY A 41 16.63 55.35 -9.42
C GLY A 41 16.07 54.28 -10.35
N GLU A 42 15.16 53.46 -9.84
CA GLU A 42 14.40 52.48 -10.63
C GLU A 42 13.08 53.08 -11.15
N LEU A 43 12.43 52.43 -12.13
CA LEU A 43 11.12 52.86 -12.62
C LEU A 43 10.07 52.95 -11.50
N GLU A 44 10.20 52.10 -10.48
CA GLU A 44 9.34 52.09 -9.30
C GLU A 44 9.43 53.41 -8.51
N ASP A 45 10.63 54.00 -8.41
CA ASP A 45 10.86 55.28 -7.72
C ASP A 45 10.21 56.47 -8.45
N LEU A 46 10.12 56.39 -9.78
CA LEU A 46 9.45 57.40 -10.58
C LEU A 46 7.94 57.36 -10.33
N LEU A 47 7.34 56.17 -10.36
CA LEU A 47 5.90 55.97 -10.22
C LEU A 47 5.41 56.00 -8.76
N ASP A 48 6.30 56.09 -7.78
CA ASP A 48 5.94 56.12 -6.37
C ASP A 48 5.11 57.36 -5.97
N ILE A 49 4.32 57.20 -4.91
CA ILE A 49 3.38 58.21 -4.44
C ILE A 49 4.09 59.46 -3.90
N GLU A 50 5.25 59.30 -3.25
CA GLU A 50 6.03 60.42 -2.69
C GLU A 50 6.58 61.33 -3.80
N THR A 51 6.89 60.76 -4.96
CA THR A 51 7.29 61.53 -6.14
C THR A 51 6.12 62.37 -6.66
N GLN A 52 4.90 61.81 -6.66
CA GLN A 52 3.68 62.50 -7.10
C GLN A 52 3.26 63.63 -6.15
N LYS A 53 3.47 63.47 -4.82
CA LYS A 53 3.11 64.46 -3.78
C LYS A 53 4.04 65.67 -3.69
N LYS A 54 5.05 65.77 -4.55
CA LYS A 54 6.04 66.84 -4.47
C LYS A 54 5.37 68.20 -4.69
N HIS A 55 5.54 69.06 -3.69
CA HIS A 55 5.00 70.40 -3.64
C HIS A 55 6.04 71.36 -3.08
N GLU A 56 6.08 72.58 -3.62
CA GLU A 56 6.97 73.66 -3.19
C GLU A 56 6.25 75.00 -3.36
N ILE A 57 6.21 75.77 -2.28
CA ILE A 57 5.65 77.13 -2.28
C ILE A 57 6.55 77.98 -3.16
N PHE A 58 5.98 78.54 -4.23
CA PHE A 58 6.76 79.26 -5.24
C PHE A 58 6.34 80.72 -5.37
N PHE A 59 5.04 81.00 -5.36
CA PHE A 59 4.55 82.33 -5.70
C PHE A 59 4.93 83.38 -4.64
N GLU A 60 4.85 83.02 -3.36
CA GLU A 60 5.17 83.90 -2.23
C GLU A 60 6.66 84.24 -2.13
N GLU A 61 7.54 83.45 -2.75
CA GLU A 61 8.99 83.68 -2.74
C GLU A 61 9.42 84.76 -3.74
N TYR A 62 8.64 84.97 -4.81
CA TYR A 62 9.00 85.88 -5.91
C TYR A 62 8.06 87.07 -6.05
N TYR A 63 6.86 87.02 -5.46
CA TYR A 63 5.84 88.06 -5.59
C TYR A 63 5.29 88.45 -4.21
N GLU A 64 5.37 89.74 -3.87
CA GLU A 64 4.69 90.30 -2.70
C GLU A 64 3.20 90.43 -3.01
N VAL A 65 2.37 89.62 -2.35
CA VAL A 65 0.92 89.74 -2.41
C VAL A 65 0.51 91.00 -1.64
N ASN A 66 -0.22 91.91 -2.28
CA ASN A 66 -0.66 93.19 -1.68
C ASN A 66 -1.31 92.96 -0.30
N PRO A 67 -0.85 93.61 0.79
CA PRO A 67 -1.35 93.39 2.15
C PRO A 67 -2.75 93.97 2.41
N TYR A 68 -3.33 94.73 1.47
CA TYR A 68 -4.69 95.23 1.54
C TYR A 68 -5.62 94.32 0.73
N ASN A 69 -6.31 93.43 1.44
CA ASN A 69 -7.36 92.59 0.89
C ASN A 69 -8.61 93.46 0.65
N ASP A 70 -8.56 94.36 -0.33
CA ASP A 70 -9.74 95.09 -0.79
C ASP A 70 -10.71 94.07 -1.40
N GLU A 71 -11.95 94.04 -0.91
CA GLU A 71 -12.97 93.06 -1.31
C GLU A 71 -13.17 93.02 -2.84
N ALA A 72 -12.81 94.08 -3.56
CA ALA A 72 -12.93 94.22 -5.01
C ALA A 72 -11.91 93.41 -5.84
N ILE A 73 -10.75 92.98 -5.31
CA ILE A 73 -9.73 92.24 -6.09
C ILE A 73 -9.23 91.01 -5.33
N THR A 74 -9.50 89.82 -5.87
CA THR A 74 -8.99 88.55 -5.33
C THR A 74 -7.90 87.99 -6.24
N VAL A 75 -6.72 87.69 -5.70
CA VAL A 75 -5.65 87.04 -6.47
C VAL A 75 -5.54 85.59 -6.07
N LYS A 76 -5.64 84.67 -7.03
CA LYS A 76 -5.38 83.23 -6.85
C LYS A 76 -4.06 82.87 -7.52
N TYR A 77 -3.18 82.21 -6.79
CA TYR A 77 -1.90 81.70 -7.30
C TYR A 77 -1.76 80.21 -7.02
N PHE A 78 -0.94 79.53 -7.82
CA PHE A 78 -0.70 78.10 -7.68
C PHE A 78 0.78 77.81 -7.43
N ASP A 79 1.03 76.96 -6.45
CA ASP A 79 2.37 76.47 -6.13
C ASP A 79 2.94 75.55 -7.20
N LYS A 80 4.25 75.27 -7.10
CA LYS A 80 4.86 74.22 -7.90
C LYS A 80 4.37 72.87 -7.37
N LYS A 81 3.47 72.23 -8.10
CA LYS A 81 2.97 70.88 -7.84
C LYS A 81 3.00 70.05 -9.12
N ILE A 82 3.04 68.72 -9.00
CA ILE A 82 2.67 67.86 -10.12
C ILE A 82 1.16 67.96 -10.27
N ASP A 83 0.73 68.71 -11.27
CA ASP A 83 -0.67 69.04 -11.46
C ASP A 83 -1.44 67.89 -12.11
N PHE A 84 -2.59 67.54 -11.51
CA PHE A 84 -3.55 66.55 -12.00
C PHE A 84 -4.96 67.14 -12.14
N ASP A 85 -5.11 68.47 -12.01
CA ASP A 85 -6.40 69.14 -12.10
C ASP A 85 -6.97 69.04 -13.52
N VAL A 86 -8.30 68.97 -13.64
CA VAL A 86 -8.99 68.72 -14.92
C VAL A 86 -8.70 69.82 -15.96
N GLN A 87 -8.46 71.04 -15.51
CA GLN A 87 -8.14 72.21 -16.35
C GLN A 87 -6.64 72.56 -16.37
N GLY A 88 -5.82 71.75 -15.70
CA GLY A 88 -4.38 71.96 -15.63
C GLY A 88 -3.70 71.90 -17.01
N PRO A 89 -2.78 72.81 -17.33
CA PRO A 89 -2.15 72.85 -18.66
C PRO A 89 -1.31 71.60 -18.97
N TYR A 90 -0.75 70.94 -17.95
CA TYR A 90 0.09 69.74 -18.09
C TYR A 90 -0.51 68.47 -17.47
N SER A 91 -1.72 68.56 -16.92
CA SER A 91 -2.34 67.43 -16.20
C SER A 91 -2.60 66.22 -17.09
N ILE A 92 -2.82 66.43 -18.39
CA ILE A 92 -2.99 65.36 -19.38
C ILE A 92 -1.74 64.48 -19.45
N TYR A 93 -0.55 65.09 -19.55
CA TYR A 93 0.71 64.35 -19.64
C TYR A 93 1.05 63.62 -18.34
N ASN A 94 0.76 64.25 -17.20
CA ASN A 94 0.95 63.62 -15.89
C ASN A 94 -0.01 62.43 -15.70
N THR A 95 -1.26 62.58 -16.11
CA THR A 95 -2.25 61.48 -16.11
C THR A 95 -1.86 60.37 -17.07
N GLU A 96 -1.30 60.71 -18.24
CA GLU A 96 -0.80 59.73 -19.18
C GLU A 96 0.36 58.92 -18.60
N LEU A 97 1.35 59.61 -18.02
CA LEU A 97 2.56 59.01 -17.44
C LEU A 97 2.27 58.09 -16.25
N PHE A 98 1.48 58.57 -15.29
CA PHE A 98 1.27 57.86 -14.01
C PHE A 98 0.08 56.89 -14.02
N TYR A 99 -0.85 57.00 -14.98
CA TYR A 99 -2.06 56.17 -15.02
C TYR A 99 -2.26 55.43 -16.35
N HIS A 100 -2.33 56.14 -17.49
CA HIS A 100 -2.69 55.49 -18.76
C HIS A 100 -1.61 54.53 -19.29
N ILE A 101 -0.33 54.92 -19.21
CA ILE A 101 0.78 54.10 -19.68
C ILE A 101 0.88 52.80 -18.86
N PRO A 102 0.95 52.82 -17.51
CA PRO A 102 1.01 51.59 -16.72
C PRO A 102 -0.21 50.67 -16.95
N LEU A 103 -1.42 51.25 -17.07
CA LEU A 103 -2.63 50.47 -17.34
C LEU A 103 -2.60 49.81 -18.72
N ALA A 104 -2.19 50.54 -19.76
CA ALA A 104 -2.13 50.00 -21.12
C ALA A 104 -1.11 48.85 -21.22
N ILE A 105 0.05 49.00 -20.58
CA ILE A 105 1.07 47.94 -20.52
C ILE A 105 0.54 46.71 -19.79
N ALA A 106 -0.09 46.89 -18.62
CA ALA A 106 -0.67 45.79 -17.85
C ALA A 106 -1.74 45.02 -18.65
N VAL A 107 -2.62 45.73 -19.36
CA VAL A 107 -3.65 45.11 -20.21
C VAL A 107 -3.03 44.37 -21.39
N GLN A 108 -2.01 44.93 -22.04
CA GLN A 108 -1.35 44.27 -23.17
C GLN A 108 -0.58 43.02 -22.73
N LEU A 109 0.09 43.06 -21.57
CA LEU A 109 0.73 41.90 -20.97
C LEU A 109 -0.28 40.81 -20.60
N THR A 110 -1.45 41.21 -20.09
CA THR A 110 -2.55 40.28 -19.80
C THR A 110 -3.07 39.59 -21.07
N LYS A 111 -3.26 40.34 -22.16
CA LYS A 111 -3.64 39.76 -23.47
C LYS A 111 -2.61 38.77 -24.01
N ASN A 112 -1.33 39.04 -23.74
CA ASN A 112 -0.20 38.17 -24.09
C ASN A 112 0.06 37.07 -23.04
N GLN A 113 -0.84 36.87 -22.06
CA GLN A 113 -0.77 35.84 -21.01
C GLN A 113 0.47 35.93 -20.09
N ARG A 114 1.12 37.10 -20.01
CA ARG A 114 2.23 37.38 -19.08
C ARG A 114 1.68 37.94 -17.76
N PHE A 115 0.96 37.10 -17.02
CA PHE A 115 0.14 37.53 -15.88
C PHE A 115 0.96 38.09 -14.70
N GLN A 116 2.09 37.49 -14.37
CA GLN A 116 2.94 37.96 -13.27
C GLN A 116 3.52 39.36 -13.55
N ASP A 117 3.97 39.60 -14.79
CA ASP A 117 4.46 40.91 -15.21
C ASP A 117 3.30 41.93 -15.24
N ALA A 118 2.14 41.53 -15.78
CA ALA A 118 0.95 42.38 -15.78
C ALA A 118 0.54 42.81 -14.36
N GLN A 119 0.61 41.88 -13.39
CA GLN A 119 0.31 42.17 -11.98
C GLN A 119 1.23 43.25 -11.41
N ARG A 120 2.54 43.19 -11.68
CA ARG A 120 3.50 44.24 -11.26
C ARG A 120 3.11 45.60 -11.81
N TRP A 121 2.74 45.67 -13.09
CA TRP A 121 2.30 46.92 -13.71
C TRP A 121 0.97 47.44 -13.14
N PHE A 122 0.03 46.56 -12.82
CA PHE A 122 -1.19 46.97 -12.11
C PHE A 122 -0.90 47.53 -10.72
N HIS A 123 0.10 46.98 -10.00
CA HIS A 123 0.47 47.43 -8.65
C HIS A 123 1.05 48.85 -8.58
N PHE A 124 1.49 49.44 -9.71
CA PHE A 124 1.83 50.88 -9.78
C PHE A 124 0.60 51.79 -9.75
N ILE A 125 -0.61 51.26 -9.96
CA ILE A 125 -1.86 52.02 -9.89
C ILE A 125 -2.71 51.56 -8.70
N PHE A 126 -2.93 50.25 -8.58
CA PHE A 126 -3.78 49.60 -7.59
C PHE A 126 -3.07 48.37 -7.01
N ASN A 127 -2.70 48.46 -5.74
CA ASN A 127 -2.06 47.37 -5.02
C ASN A 127 -2.88 46.95 -3.79
N PRO A 128 -3.72 45.91 -3.90
CA PRO A 128 -4.51 45.41 -2.78
C PRO A 128 -3.68 44.65 -1.72
N LEU A 129 -2.40 44.36 -1.99
CA LEU A 129 -1.49 43.60 -1.12
C LEU A 129 -0.54 44.49 -0.32
N THR A 130 -0.75 45.81 -0.29
CA THR A 130 0.12 46.75 0.43
C THR A 130 0.02 46.61 1.95
N ASN A 131 1.16 46.75 2.62
CA ASN A 131 1.29 46.75 4.08
C ASN A 131 1.36 48.18 4.67
N GLU A 132 1.03 49.21 3.89
CA GLU A 132 0.98 50.59 4.38
C GLU A 132 -0.04 50.76 5.52
N LYS A 133 0.31 51.59 6.52
CA LYS A 133 -0.54 51.89 7.67
C LYS A 133 -1.85 52.55 7.22
N GLU A 134 -2.95 52.17 7.87
CA GLU A 134 -4.28 52.71 7.56
C GLU A 134 -4.36 54.20 7.85
N HIS A 135 -4.88 54.97 6.89
CA HIS A 135 -5.17 56.38 7.06
C HIS A 135 -6.41 56.53 7.94
N LYS A 136 -6.35 57.35 9.00
CA LYS A 136 -7.40 57.45 10.04
C LYS A 136 -8.79 57.83 9.51
N ASP A 137 -8.84 58.67 8.47
CA ASP A 137 -10.12 59.16 7.93
C ASP A 137 -10.61 58.40 6.69
N HIS A 138 -9.71 57.73 5.95
CA HIS A 138 -10.03 57.03 4.71
C HIS A 138 -9.17 55.77 4.53
N PRO A 139 -9.55 54.63 5.12
CA PRO A 139 -8.71 53.43 5.17
C PRO A 139 -8.43 52.81 3.79
N THR A 140 -9.29 53.07 2.79
CA THR A 140 -9.18 52.51 1.43
C THR A 140 -8.16 53.24 0.55
N HIS A 141 -7.70 54.44 0.94
CA HIS A 141 -6.78 55.24 0.12
C HIS A 141 -5.39 54.60 -0.02
N ARG A 142 -4.97 53.74 0.93
CA ARG A 142 -3.66 53.06 0.89
C ARG A 142 -3.44 52.18 -0.34
N TYR A 143 -4.52 51.63 -0.90
CA TYR A 143 -4.45 50.68 -2.02
C TYR A 143 -4.18 51.35 -3.37
N TRP A 144 -4.39 52.66 -3.45
CA TRP A 144 -4.18 53.45 -4.66
C TRP A 144 -2.80 54.11 -4.65
N LYS A 145 -2.03 53.87 -5.70
CA LYS A 145 -0.68 54.42 -5.90
C LYS A 145 -0.65 55.62 -6.86
N TYR A 146 -1.78 55.91 -7.51
CA TYR A 146 -1.99 57.12 -8.28
C TYR A 146 -2.62 58.23 -7.42
N LEU A 147 -1.97 59.39 -7.35
CA LEU A 147 -2.30 60.46 -6.41
C LEU A 147 -3.76 60.95 -6.50
N PRO A 148 -4.35 61.21 -7.68
CA PRO A 148 -5.76 61.59 -7.80
C PRO A 148 -6.76 60.54 -7.30
N PHE A 149 -6.39 59.26 -7.26
CA PHE A 149 -7.24 58.21 -6.67
C PHE A 149 -7.06 58.10 -5.15
N ARG A 150 -5.96 58.61 -4.62
CA ARG A 150 -5.59 58.58 -3.19
C ARG A 150 -6.01 59.83 -2.43
N GLU A 151 -6.02 60.99 -3.07
CA GLU A 151 -6.38 62.29 -2.48
C GLU A 151 -7.66 62.89 -3.07
N GLY A 152 -8.23 62.26 -4.10
CA GLY A 152 -9.45 62.74 -4.76
C GLY A 152 -10.62 62.89 -3.78
N THR A 153 -11.34 64.01 -3.93
CA THR A 153 -12.54 64.40 -3.20
C THR A 153 -13.47 63.20 -3.00
N SER A 154 -13.92 63.02 -1.75
CA SER A 154 -14.84 61.99 -1.25
C SER A 154 -15.64 61.31 -2.38
N ALA A 155 -15.44 60.01 -2.57
CA ALA A 155 -16.08 59.20 -3.61
C ALA A 155 -17.59 59.45 -3.69
N SER A 156 -17.99 60.45 -4.48
CA SER A 156 -19.38 60.83 -4.59
C SER A 156 -20.05 59.83 -5.51
N SER A 157 -20.81 58.94 -4.87
CA SER A 157 -21.72 58.03 -5.56
C SER A 157 -22.56 58.79 -6.58
N ILE A 158 -23.01 58.10 -7.63
CA ILE A 158 -23.91 58.72 -8.62
C ILE A 158 -25.16 59.29 -7.91
N THR A 159 -25.64 58.59 -6.88
CA THR A 159 -26.76 59.03 -6.02
C THR A 159 -26.46 60.34 -5.31
N SER A 160 -25.32 60.47 -4.64
CA SER A 160 -24.94 61.72 -3.95
C SER A 160 -24.74 62.87 -4.94
N LEU A 161 -24.15 62.62 -6.11
CA LEU A 161 -24.00 63.64 -7.16
C LEU A 161 -25.36 64.12 -7.72
N LEU A 162 -26.34 63.23 -7.82
CA LEU A 162 -27.69 63.57 -8.25
C LEU A 162 -28.49 64.28 -7.14
N GLU A 163 -28.24 63.95 -5.87
CA GLU A 163 -28.77 64.65 -4.70
C GLU A 163 -28.17 66.06 -4.58
N ASP A 164 -26.86 66.21 -4.78
CA ASP A 164 -26.14 67.49 -4.78
C ASP A 164 -26.64 68.44 -5.90
N LEU A 165 -27.05 67.89 -7.04
CA LEU A 165 -27.70 68.67 -8.11
C LEU A 165 -29.06 69.24 -7.69
N SER A 166 -29.74 68.57 -6.77
CA SER A 166 -31.08 68.91 -6.32
C SER A 166 -31.11 69.92 -5.16
N ASP A 167 -29.99 70.10 -4.45
CA ASP A 167 -29.91 70.98 -3.27
C ASP A 167 -29.51 72.42 -3.65
N SER A 168 -30.38 73.39 -3.34
CA SER A 168 -30.19 74.80 -3.66
C SER A 168 -29.07 75.46 -2.82
N ASN A 169 -28.62 74.84 -1.72
CA ASN A 169 -27.75 75.48 -0.71
C ASN A 169 -26.24 75.11 -0.76
N LEU A 170 -25.79 74.25 -1.68
CA LEU A 170 -24.35 73.93 -1.84
C LEU A 170 -23.49 75.11 -2.29
N SER A 171 -22.21 75.09 -1.88
CA SER A 171 -21.15 76.03 -2.25
C SER A 171 -20.93 76.13 -3.76
N ASP A 172 -20.59 77.33 -4.24
CA ASP A 172 -20.58 77.65 -5.68
C ASP A 172 -19.55 76.84 -6.49
N SER A 173 -18.40 76.45 -5.92
CA SER A 173 -17.32 75.76 -6.64
C SER A 173 -17.69 74.34 -7.09
N SER A 174 -18.21 73.49 -6.19
CA SER A 174 -18.58 72.10 -6.52
C SER A 174 -19.76 72.04 -7.51
N LYS A 175 -20.67 73.01 -7.45
CA LYS A 175 -21.75 73.17 -8.44
C LYS A 175 -21.23 73.55 -9.82
N ILE A 176 -20.17 74.36 -9.92
CA ILE A 176 -19.56 74.77 -11.19
C ILE A 176 -18.87 73.57 -11.87
N ASP A 177 -18.09 72.79 -11.13
CA ASP A 177 -17.40 71.61 -11.67
C ASP A 177 -18.38 70.54 -12.16
N LEU A 178 -19.46 70.32 -11.42
CA LEU A 178 -20.52 69.41 -11.81
C LEU A 178 -21.25 69.87 -13.08
N LYS A 179 -21.59 71.17 -13.18
CA LYS A 179 -22.17 71.75 -14.41
C LYS A 179 -21.22 71.65 -15.60
N ASN A 180 -19.92 71.86 -15.38
CA ASN A 180 -18.89 71.71 -16.41
C ASN A 180 -18.76 70.26 -16.88
N SER A 181 -18.82 69.29 -15.96
CA SER A 181 -18.82 67.86 -16.30
C SER A 181 -20.02 67.46 -17.17
N ILE A 182 -21.21 67.99 -16.84
CA ILE A 182 -22.45 67.75 -17.59
C ILE A 182 -22.36 68.39 -18.98
N ALA A 183 -21.84 69.61 -19.07
CA ALA A 183 -21.64 70.30 -20.35
C ALA A 183 -20.62 69.57 -21.25
N ALA A 184 -19.52 69.08 -20.67
CA ALA A 184 -18.51 68.30 -21.39
C ALA A 184 -19.08 66.99 -21.93
N TRP A 185 -19.85 66.26 -21.11
CA TRP A 185 -20.55 65.04 -21.53
C TRP A 185 -21.56 65.32 -22.66
N ARG A 186 -22.37 66.37 -22.56
CA ARG A 186 -23.32 66.76 -23.63
C ARG A 186 -22.63 67.07 -24.95
N LYS A 187 -21.44 67.69 -24.90
CA LYS A 187 -20.66 68.02 -26.09
C LYS A 187 -20.04 66.77 -26.74
N LYS A 188 -19.67 65.75 -25.97
CA LYS A 188 -19.03 64.51 -26.44
C LYS A 188 -19.62 63.26 -25.73
N PRO A 189 -20.87 62.86 -26.06
CA PRO A 189 -21.59 61.84 -25.28
C PRO A 189 -21.01 60.43 -25.41
N PHE A 190 -20.30 60.12 -26.49
CA PHE A 190 -19.71 58.80 -26.76
C PHE A 190 -18.22 58.68 -26.39
N SER A 191 -17.65 59.67 -25.69
CA SER A 191 -16.27 59.65 -25.25
C SER A 191 -16.18 59.31 -23.75
N PRO A 192 -16.01 58.02 -23.37
CA PRO A 192 -16.04 57.61 -21.97
C PRO A 192 -14.95 58.25 -21.11
N HIS A 193 -13.79 58.53 -21.71
CA HIS A 193 -12.69 59.23 -21.04
C HIS A 193 -13.03 60.66 -20.63
N GLU A 194 -13.84 61.39 -21.40
CA GLU A 194 -14.25 62.76 -21.06
C GLU A 194 -15.18 62.76 -19.84
N VAL A 195 -16.01 61.73 -19.69
CA VAL A 195 -16.87 61.53 -18.51
C VAL A 195 -16.03 61.09 -17.30
N ALA A 196 -15.07 60.20 -17.51
CA ALA A 196 -14.22 59.66 -16.45
C ALA A 196 -13.20 60.68 -15.89
N LYS A 197 -12.81 61.71 -16.65
CA LYS A 197 -11.96 62.81 -16.15
C LYS A 197 -12.58 63.55 -14.97
N PHE A 198 -13.89 63.81 -15.03
CA PHE A 198 -14.62 64.47 -13.95
C PHE A 198 -15.10 63.50 -12.86
N ARG A 199 -15.03 62.18 -13.13
CA ARG A 199 -15.40 61.12 -12.19
C ARG A 199 -14.26 60.10 -12.05
N PRO A 200 -13.28 60.35 -11.15
CA PRO A 200 -12.16 59.43 -10.92
C PRO A 200 -12.59 57.99 -10.61
N LEU A 201 -13.76 57.83 -9.97
CA LEU A 201 -14.36 56.54 -9.63
C LEU A 201 -14.64 55.63 -10.86
N ALA A 202 -14.91 56.21 -12.04
CA ALA A 202 -15.08 55.43 -13.27
C ALA A 202 -13.75 54.79 -13.72
N TYR A 203 -12.63 55.51 -13.56
CA TYR A 203 -11.32 54.96 -13.83
C TYR A 203 -10.88 53.94 -12.77
N GLN A 204 -11.20 54.17 -11.49
CA GLN A 204 -10.98 53.19 -10.43
C GLN A 204 -11.69 51.86 -10.73
N TYR A 205 -12.97 51.90 -11.13
CA TYR A 205 -13.69 50.69 -11.55
C TYR A 205 -13.02 49.99 -12.74
N ASN A 206 -12.59 50.75 -13.76
CA ASN A 206 -11.90 50.16 -14.91
C ASN A 206 -10.61 49.42 -14.51
N VAL A 207 -9.80 50.02 -13.63
CA VAL A 207 -8.57 49.37 -13.12
C VAL A 207 -8.91 48.09 -12.38
N VAL A 208 -9.88 48.13 -11.47
CA VAL A 208 -10.26 46.94 -10.69
C VAL A 208 -10.84 45.85 -11.60
N MET A 209 -11.71 46.19 -12.54
CA MET A 209 -12.24 45.22 -13.51
C MET A 209 -11.14 44.60 -14.36
N LYS A 210 -10.17 45.39 -14.83
CA LYS A 210 -9.02 44.87 -15.60
C LYS A 210 -8.06 44.04 -14.75
N TYR A 211 -7.93 44.37 -13.47
CA TYR A 211 -7.16 43.57 -12.52
C TYR A 211 -7.86 42.22 -12.26
N LEU A 212 -9.19 42.21 -12.13
CA LEU A 212 -9.98 40.98 -12.02
C LEU A 212 -9.90 40.13 -13.30
N ASP A 213 -9.99 40.74 -14.49
CA ASP A 213 -9.75 40.05 -15.77
C ASP A 213 -8.39 39.34 -15.77
N MET A 214 -7.35 40.01 -15.26
CA MET A 214 -6.00 39.46 -15.17
C MET A 214 -5.92 38.30 -14.17
N LEU A 215 -6.49 38.43 -12.97
CA LEU A 215 -6.51 37.36 -11.96
C LEU A 215 -7.30 36.14 -12.44
N ILE A 216 -8.46 36.36 -13.05
CA ILE A 216 -9.30 35.28 -13.60
C ILE A 216 -8.59 34.64 -14.79
N GLY A 217 -7.99 35.43 -15.68
CA GLY A 217 -7.21 34.90 -16.81
C GLY A 217 -6.00 34.06 -16.35
N TRP A 218 -5.30 34.50 -15.30
CA TRP A 218 -4.21 33.74 -14.70
C TRP A 218 -4.71 32.45 -14.05
N GLY A 219 -5.78 32.53 -13.26
CA GLY A 219 -6.46 31.39 -12.67
C GLY A 219 -6.91 30.37 -13.73
N ASP A 220 -7.56 30.82 -14.80
CA ASP A 220 -8.05 29.98 -15.90
C ASP A 220 -6.88 29.30 -16.63
N SER A 221 -5.76 30.00 -16.83
CA SER A 221 -4.54 29.42 -17.42
C SER A 221 -3.97 28.29 -16.56
N LEU A 222 -3.88 28.49 -15.24
CA LEU A 222 -3.39 27.48 -14.29
C LEU A 222 -4.38 26.32 -14.13
N PHE A 223 -5.69 26.61 -14.14
CA PHE A 223 -6.74 25.62 -14.01
C PHE A 223 -6.80 24.69 -15.23
N ARG A 224 -6.56 25.21 -16.44
CA ARG A 224 -6.44 24.41 -17.67
C ARG A 224 -5.27 23.42 -17.66
N GLN A 225 -4.20 23.68 -16.90
CA GLN A 225 -3.08 22.73 -16.74
C GLN A 225 -3.46 21.50 -15.90
N PHE A 226 -4.42 21.67 -14.98
CA PHE A 226 -5.09 20.60 -14.25
C PHE A 226 -4.15 19.63 -13.48
N THR A 227 -3.09 20.13 -12.85
CA THR A 227 -2.30 19.36 -11.86
C THR A 227 -2.70 19.75 -10.44
N ILE A 228 -2.35 18.93 -9.44
CA ILE A 228 -2.71 19.23 -8.04
C ILE A 228 -2.09 20.54 -7.56
N GLU A 229 -0.86 20.85 -7.99
CA GLU A 229 -0.16 22.08 -7.66
C GLU A 229 -0.77 23.28 -8.39
N THR A 230 -1.07 23.15 -9.69
CA THR A 230 -1.61 24.26 -10.48
C THR A 230 -3.06 24.58 -10.12
N ILE A 231 -3.86 23.59 -9.72
CA ILE A 231 -5.22 23.80 -9.21
C ILE A 231 -5.18 24.58 -7.89
N ASN A 232 -4.24 24.25 -6.99
CA ASN A 232 -4.07 25.01 -5.75
C ASN A 232 -3.65 26.46 -6.03
N GLN A 233 -2.74 26.67 -6.98
CA GLN A 233 -2.35 28.02 -7.41
C GLN A 233 -3.52 28.77 -8.08
N ALA A 234 -4.29 28.12 -8.95
CA ALA A 234 -5.47 28.70 -9.57
C ALA A 234 -6.51 29.11 -8.51
N THR A 235 -6.73 28.26 -7.52
CA THR A 235 -7.62 28.51 -6.38
C THR A 235 -7.20 29.78 -5.64
N GLN A 236 -5.89 29.97 -5.40
CA GLN A 236 -5.39 31.19 -4.77
C GLN A 236 -5.73 32.45 -5.60
N GLN A 237 -5.55 32.40 -6.93
CA GLN A 237 -5.89 33.54 -7.80
C GLN A 237 -7.39 33.86 -7.77
N TYR A 238 -8.26 32.85 -7.83
CA TYR A 238 -9.71 33.05 -7.73
C TYR A 238 -10.16 33.51 -6.34
N VAL A 239 -9.51 33.07 -5.28
CA VAL A 239 -9.78 33.55 -3.92
C VAL A 239 -9.35 35.00 -3.76
N ILE A 240 -8.21 35.41 -4.32
CA ILE A 240 -7.81 36.83 -4.36
C ILE A 240 -8.87 37.64 -5.13
N ALA A 241 -9.30 37.17 -6.31
CA ALA A 241 -10.35 37.82 -7.08
C ALA A 241 -11.66 37.94 -6.29
N LYS A 242 -12.07 36.89 -5.57
CA LYS A 242 -13.24 36.88 -4.69
C LYS A 242 -13.10 37.86 -3.54
N ASN A 243 -11.92 37.97 -2.92
CA ASN A 243 -11.68 38.89 -1.82
C ASN A 243 -11.70 40.36 -2.28
N VAL A 244 -11.18 40.64 -3.48
CA VAL A 244 -11.26 41.97 -4.10
C VAL A 244 -12.71 42.33 -4.44
N LEU A 245 -13.52 41.37 -4.91
CA LEU A 245 -14.94 41.58 -5.20
C LEU A 245 -15.79 41.74 -3.93
N GLY A 246 -15.47 41.04 -2.84
CA GLY A 246 -16.27 41.03 -1.62
C GLY A 246 -17.60 40.25 -1.77
N PRO A 247 -18.48 40.33 -0.76
CA PRO A 247 -19.78 39.65 -0.82
C PRO A 247 -20.62 40.19 -1.99
N ARG A 248 -21.34 39.29 -2.67
CA ARG A 248 -22.23 39.68 -3.77
C ARG A 248 -23.26 40.70 -3.25
N PRO A 249 -23.49 41.82 -3.96
CA PRO A 249 -24.48 42.81 -3.55
C PRO A 249 -25.88 42.17 -3.51
N GLN A 250 -26.61 42.40 -2.43
CA GLN A 250 -27.98 41.92 -2.27
C GLN A 250 -28.95 42.90 -2.92
N LYS A 251 -29.90 42.36 -3.69
CA LYS A 251 -30.97 43.17 -4.27
C LYS A 251 -31.95 43.57 -3.17
N VAL A 252 -31.94 44.84 -2.77
CA VAL A 252 -32.92 45.37 -1.81
C VAL A 252 -34.28 45.43 -2.51
N PRO A 253 -35.33 44.77 -1.97
CA PRO A 253 -36.67 44.90 -2.51
C PRO A 253 -37.13 46.36 -2.42
N SER A 254 -37.73 46.88 -3.50
CA SER A 254 -38.23 48.26 -3.50
C SER A 254 -39.32 48.43 -2.43
N LEU A 255 -39.10 49.32 -1.47
CA LEU A 255 -39.99 49.52 -0.31
C LEU A 255 -41.42 49.93 -0.68
N ASN A 256 -41.64 50.52 -1.87
CA ASN A 256 -42.98 50.82 -2.39
C ASN A 256 -43.04 50.70 -3.93
N LYS A 257 -44.17 50.22 -4.47
CA LYS A 257 -44.46 50.25 -5.91
C LYS A 257 -44.89 51.67 -6.32
N ARG A 258 -44.06 52.34 -7.11
CA ARG A 258 -44.32 53.70 -7.60
C ARG A 258 -45.45 53.71 -8.64
N PRO A 259 -46.32 54.73 -8.68
CA PRO A 259 -47.29 54.88 -9.75
C PRO A 259 -46.58 55.15 -11.07
N ILE A 260 -46.94 54.40 -12.12
CA ILE A 260 -46.37 54.56 -13.46
C ILE A 260 -46.86 55.88 -14.05
N ARG A 261 -45.97 56.84 -14.24
CA ARG A 261 -46.20 58.11 -14.93
C ARG A 261 -45.66 58.06 -16.36
N ASN A 262 -46.40 58.66 -17.28
CA ASN A 262 -45.93 58.84 -18.66
C ASN A 262 -45.01 60.07 -18.78
N TYR A 263 -44.28 60.19 -19.90
CA TYR A 263 -43.32 61.28 -20.12
C TYR A 263 -43.96 62.67 -19.98
N ASN A 264 -45.19 62.85 -20.49
CA ASN A 264 -45.88 64.14 -20.44
C ASN A 264 -46.23 64.57 -19.00
N GLN A 265 -46.53 63.62 -18.11
CA GLN A 265 -46.76 63.86 -16.68
C GLN A 265 -45.47 64.17 -15.93
N LEU A 266 -44.35 63.57 -16.33
CA LEU A 266 -43.05 63.82 -15.70
C LEU A 266 -42.43 65.14 -16.17
N LYS A 267 -42.60 65.52 -17.43
CA LYS A 267 -41.96 66.70 -18.07
C LYS A 267 -42.09 68.00 -17.28
N GLN A 268 -43.17 68.19 -16.53
CA GLN A 268 -43.39 69.39 -15.71
C GLN A 268 -42.53 69.42 -14.42
N GLN A 269 -42.07 68.26 -13.96
CA GLN A 269 -41.30 68.06 -12.73
C GLN A 269 -39.86 67.60 -12.99
N LEU A 270 -39.45 67.46 -14.26
CA LEU A 270 -38.09 67.14 -14.64
C LEU A 270 -37.26 68.41 -14.65
N ASP A 271 -36.12 68.38 -13.97
CA ASP A 271 -35.08 69.38 -14.12
C ASP A 271 -34.33 69.24 -15.46
N ALA A 272 -33.33 70.10 -15.70
CA ALA A 272 -32.50 70.04 -16.92
C ALA A 272 -31.78 68.69 -17.10
N PHE A 273 -31.77 67.81 -16.10
CA PHE A 273 -31.14 66.49 -16.12
C PHE A 273 -32.16 65.35 -16.34
N GLY A 274 -33.46 65.63 -16.32
CA GLY A 274 -34.48 64.59 -16.51
C GLY A 274 -34.71 63.74 -15.27
N ASN A 275 -34.35 64.26 -14.08
CA ASN A 275 -34.67 63.61 -12.81
C ASN A 275 -35.87 64.31 -12.17
N ALA A 276 -36.91 63.53 -11.85
CA ALA A 276 -38.00 64.01 -11.01
C ALA A 276 -37.73 63.51 -9.59
N MET A 277 -37.43 64.42 -8.66
CA MET A 277 -37.33 64.10 -7.24
C MET A 277 -38.75 64.06 -6.66
N ILE A 278 -39.11 62.93 -6.03
CA ILE A 278 -40.41 62.79 -5.38
C ILE A 278 -40.22 62.97 -3.88
N GLU A 279 -41.01 63.85 -3.29
CA GLU A 279 -41.19 63.96 -1.84
C GLU A 279 -42.06 62.79 -1.35
N MET A 280 -41.52 61.98 -0.46
CA MET A 280 -42.28 60.95 0.25
C MET A 280 -43.04 61.63 1.39
N GLU A 281 -44.34 61.81 1.22
CA GLU A 281 -45.24 62.24 2.31
C GLU A 281 -45.42 61.12 3.35
N ASN A 282 -45.55 61.55 4.60
CA ASN A 282 -45.59 60.77 5.84
C ASN A 282 -46.46 59.51 5.83
N GLU A 283 -45.84 58.34 5.92
CA GLU A 283 -46.37 57.17 6.65
C GLU A 283 -45.20 56.44 7.36
N PHE A 284 -44.98 56.77 8.63
CA PHE A 284 -44.23 55.95 9.59
C PHE A 284 -45.21 55.61 10.73
N PRO A 285 -45.16 54.40 11.36
CA PRO A 285 -43.95 53.87 11.99
C PRO A 285 -43.73 52.35 11.78
N LEU A 286 -42.47 51.90 11.84
CA LEU A 286 -42.01 50.93 12.86
C LEU A 286 -40.52 50.58 12.74
N ASN A 287 -39.88 50.66 13.90
CA ASN A 287 -38.56 50.17 14.24
C ASN A 287 -38.43 48.65 14.01
N SER A 288 -37.28 48.24 13.49
CA SER A 288 -36.49 47.19 14.15
C SER A 288 -35.00 47.49 13.95
N ASN A 289 -34.39 47.91 15.05
CA ASN A 289 -32.95 48.06 15.22
C ASN A 289 -32.19 46.80 14.78
N HIS A 290 -31.13 47.00 14.00
CA HIS A 290 -29.85 46.33 14.23
C HIS A 290 -28.73 47.32 13.92
N LEU A 291 -28.51 48.24 14.85
CA LEU A 291 -27.27 49.01 14.93
C LEU A 291 -26.27 48.16 15.72
N ASN A 292 -25.29 47.61 15.02
CA ASN A 292 -24.02 47.30 15.66
C ASN A 292 -23.35 48.63 15.95
N ALA A 293 -23.44 49.05 17.21
CA ALA A 293 -22.62 50.13 17.73
C ALA A 293 -21.14 49.73 17.60
N ASN A 294 -20.41 50.43 16.75
CA ASN A 294 -19.01 50.78 16.89
C ASN A 294 -18.57 51.63 15.69
N ASP A 295 -19.04 52.86 15.61
CA ASP A 295 -18.15 53.97 15.24
C ASP A 295 -18.75 55.31 15.68
N GLY A 296 -18.03 55.99 16.56
CA GLY A 296 -18.44 57.27 17.12
C GLY A 296 -18.02 58.41 16.21
N LYS A 297 -18.85 58.78 15.24
CA LYS A 297 -18.90 60.13 14.67
C LYS A 297 -20.37 60.53 14.50
N GLN A 298 -20.78 61.55 15.24
CA GLN A 298 -22.12 62.16 15.16
C GLN A 298 -22.23 62.90 13.82
N ASP A 299 -22.63 62.19 12.76
CA ASP A 299 -23.12 62.83 11.55
C ASP A 299 -24.64 63.02 11.64
N SER A 300 -25.05 64.19 11.17
CA SER A 300 -26.36 64.85 11.11
C SER A 300 -27.48 64.05 10.41
N SER A 301 -27.60 62.77 10.74
CA SER A 301 -28.66 61.85 10.31
C SER A 301 -29.84 61.80 11.28
N LEU A 302 -29.84 62.65 12.32
CA LEU A 302 -30.93 62.74 13.31
C LEU A 302 -32.03 63.77 12.95
N THR A 303 -31.89 64.50 11.84
CA THR A 303 -32.91 65.46 11.35
C THR A 303 -33.91 64.86 10.36
N SER A 304 -33.88 63.55 10.10
CA SER A 304 -34.92 62.87 9.29
C SER A 304 -35.94 62.11 10.13
N LEU A 305 -35.93 62.26 11.46
CA LEU A 305 -36.90 61.58 12.34
C LEU A 305 -38.34 62.07 12.15
N LEU A 306 -38.55 63.22 11.47
CA LEU A 306 -39.84 63.79 11.07
C LEU A 306 -39.76 64.58 9.73
N GLY A 307 -38.83 64.21 8.83
CA GLY A 307 -38.57 64.94 7.59
C GLY A 307 -39.02 64.19 6.34
N ILE A 308 -39.67 64.91 5.41
CA ILE A 308 -40.05 64.43 4.07
C ILE A 308 -38.83 63.77 3.39
N GLY A 309 -38.86 62.45 3.19
CA GLY A 309 -37.78 61.74 2.49
C GLY A 309 -37.89 61.99 0.98
N ARG A 310 -36.84 62.49 0.32
CA ARG A 310 -36.84 62.68 -1.14
C ARG A 310 -36.16 61.49 -1.84
N GLN A 311 -36.70 60.97 -2.95
CA GLN A 311 -36.03 59.93 -3.77
C GLN A 311 -36.23 60.13 -5.29
N LEU A 312 -35.23 59.70 -6.09
CA LEU A 312 -35.26 59.72 -7.56
C LEU A 312 -36.38 58.82 -8.15
N TYR A 313 -37.12 59.34 -9.13
CA TYR A 313 -38.18 58.60 -9.83
C TYR A 313 -37.69 57.37 -10.62
N PHE A 314 -36.51 57.42 -11.24
CA PHE A 314 -35.87 56.27 -11.90
C PHE A 314 -34.75 55.69 -11.01
N CYS A 315 -34.66 54.36 -10.92
CA CYS A 315 -33.54 53.70 -10.27
C CYS A 315 -32.31 53.69 -11.19
N ILE A 316 -31.12 53.78 -10.61
CA ILE A 316 -29.87 53.63 -11.35
C ILE A 316 -29.67 52.14 -11.68
N PRO A 317 -29.46 51.76 -12.95
CA PRO A 317 -29.29 50.36 -13.32
C PRO A 317 -27.96 49.79 -12.79
N GLU A 318 -27.98 48.51 -12.44
CA GLU A 318 -26.79 47.78 -12.00
C GLU A 318 -25.80 47.56 -13.17
N ASN A 319 -24.50 47.55 -12.87
CA ASN A 319 -23.48 47.20 -13.85
C ASN A 319 -23.41 45.68 -14.04
N LYS A 320 -24.04 45.18 -15.11
CA LYS A 320 -24.08 43.75 -15.45
C LYS A 320 -22.70 43.12 -15.64
N GLN A 321 -21.72 43.85 -16.19
CA GLN A 321 -20.37 43.33 -16.40
C GLN A 321 -19.68 43.09 -15.07
N LEU A 322 -19.81 44.03 -14.12
CA LEU A 322 -19.24 43.85 -12.79
C LEU A 322 -19.86 42.63 -12.10
N LEU A 323 -21.20 42.48 -12.16
CA LEU A 323 -21.92 41.33 -11.60
C LEU A 323 -21.46 39.98 -12.18
N SER A 324 -21.15 39.92 -13.48
CA SER A 324 -20.68 38.70 -14.13
C SER A 324 -19.37 38.16 -13.57
N TYR A 325 -18.54 38.99 -12.94
CA TYR A 325 -17.31 38.52 -12.28
C TYR A 325 -17.60 37.65 -11.05
N TRP A 326 -18.64 37.95 -10.28
CA TRP A 326 -19.05 37.07 -9.19
C TRP A 326 -19.50 35.72 -9.74
N ASP A 327 -20.30 35.72 -10.81
CA ASP A 327 -20.79 34.49 -11.43
C ASP A 327 -19.63 33.63 -11.97
N THR A 328 -18.64 34.24 -12.63
CA THR A 328 -17.48 33.51 -13.17
C THR A 328 -16.58 32.97 -12.07
N VAL A 329 -16.20 33.78 -11.07
CA VAL A 329 -15.34 33.33 -9.97
C VAL A 329 -16.03 32.26 -9.13
N GLU A 330 -17.34 32.39 -8.90
CA GLU A 330 -18.13 31.37 -8.20
C GLU A 330 -18.23 30.06 -8.98
N ASP A 331 -18.46 30.11 -10.31
CA ASP A 331 -18.41 28.94 -11.20
C ASP A 331 -17.05 28.24 -11.15
N ARG A 332 -15.94 28.98 -11.27
CA ARG A 332 -14.58 28.40 -11.24
C ARG A 332 -14.27 27.75 -9.90
N LEU A 333 -14.57 28.43 -8.79
CA LEU A 333 -14.38 27.87 -7.46
C LEU A 333 -15.29 26.67 -7.21
N PHE A 334 -16.53 26.69 -7.71
CA PHE A 334 -17.44 25.56 -7.65
C PHE A 334 -16.88 24.35 -8.40
N LYS A 335 -16.40 24.54 -9.64
CA LYS A 335 -15.79 23.48 -10.44
C LYS A 335 -14.59 22.85 -9.74
N ILE A 336 -13.68 23.68 -9.21
CA ILE A 336 -12.52 23.18 -8.44
C ILE A 336 -12.97 22.38 -7.21
N ARG A 337 -13.94 22.89 -6.44
CA ARG A 337 -14.44 22.23 -5.21
C ARG A 337 -15.16 20.91 -5.48
N ASN A 338 -15.70 20.73 -6.68
CA ASN A 338 -16.42 19.52 -7.10
C ASN A 338 -15.60 18.64 -8.05
N CYS A 339 -14.27 18.83 -8.12
CA CYS A 339 -13.36 18.05 -8.95
C CYS A 339 -13.71 18.04 -10.45
N MET A 340 -14.16 19.19 -10.98
CA MET A 340 -14.44 19.39 -12.40
C MET A 340 -13.29 20.13 -13.09
N ASP A 341 -13.08 19.88 -14.38
CA ASP A 341 -12.26 20.74 -15.24
C ASP A 341 -12.99 22.05 -15.59
N ILE A 342 -12.32 22.94 -16.33
CA ILE A 342 -12.87 24.26 -16.67
C ILE A 342 -14.14 24.18 -17.54
N GLU A 343 -14.29 23.11 -18.31
CA GLU A 343 -15.45 22.82 -19.17
C GLU A 343 -16.63 22.24 -18.38
N GLY A 344 -16.37 21.72 -17.17
CA GLY A 344 -17.38 21.14 -16.27
C GLY A 344 -17.39 19.61 -16.25
N ASN A 345 -16.42 18.95 -16.89
CA ASN A 345 -16.30 17.50 -16.84
C ASN A 345 -15.67 17.08 -15.51
N VAL A 346 -16.29 16.14 -14.80
CA VAL A 346 -15.75 15.59 -13.55
C VAL A 346 -14.51 14.75 -13.86
N ARG A 347 -13.38 15.10 -13.26
CA ARG A 347 -12.11 14.34 -13.39
C ARG A 347 -11.61 13.95 -12.01
N GLN A 348 -11.29 12.69 -11.83
CA GLN A 348 -10.61 12.21 -10.63
C GLN A 348 -9.13 12.63 -10.71
N LEU A 349 -8.66 13.40 -9.74
CA LEU A 349 -7.24 13.72 -9.60
C LEU A 349 -6.51 12.42 -9.19
N PRO A 350 -5.54 11.92 -9.97
CA PRO A 350 -4.84 10.68 -9.65
C PRO A 350 -4.03 10.87 -8.36
N LEU A 351 -4.34 10.05 -7.34
CA LEU A 351 -3.70 10.15 -6.02
C LEU A 351 -2.21 9.70 -6.06
N PHE A 352 -1.87 8.66 -6.84
CA PHE A 352 -0.58 8.13 -7.37
C PHE A 352 -0.85 6.72 -8.01
N GLN A 353 0.08 6.08 -8.76
CA GLN A 353 -0.09 4.79 -9.51
C GLN A 353 -0.57 3.60 -8.61
N PRO A 354 -1.43 2.65 -9.07
CA PRO A 354 -2.07 1.69 -8.17
C PRO A 354 -1.21 0.44 -7.85
N PRO A 355 -1.10 0.05 -6.57
CA PRO A 355 -0.68 -1.30 -6.17
C PRO A 355 -1.86 -2.25 -5.86
N ILE A 356 -1.53 -3.55 -5.89
CA ILE A 356 -2.39 -4.74 -5.98
C ILE A 356 -3.11 -5.12 -4.67
N ASP A 357 -4.23 -5.83 -4.90
CA ASP A 357 -5.39 -6.28 -4.12
C ASP A 357 -5.16 -7.11 -2.81
N PRO A 358 -6.02 -6.97 -1.78
CA PRO A 358 -5.88 -7.54 -0.43
C PRO A 358 -6.41 -8.97 -0.29
N GLY A 359 -6.25 -9.81 -1.32
CA GLY A 359 -6.66 -11.23 -1.34
C GLY A 359 -5.82 -12.17 -0.47
N MET A 360 -4.86 -11.65 0.32
CA MET A 360 -3.91 -12.47 1.07
C MET A 360 -4.40 -12.84 2.49
N LEU A 361 -5.38 -12.14 3.05
CA LEU A 361 -5.91 -12.41 4.39
C LEU A 361 -6.93 -13.55 4.43
N VAL A 362 -7.56 -13.88 3.29
CA VAL A 362 -8.53 -14.98 3.17
C VAL A 362 -7.84 -16.34 3.01
N LYS A 363 -6.61 -16.39 2.47
CA LYS A 363 -5.81 -17.62 2.34
C LYS A 363 -5.32 -18.18 3.69
N ALA A 364 -5.25 -17.36 4.74
CA ALA A 364 -4.82 -17.79 6.07
C ALA A 364 -5.94 -18.50 6.87
N ALA A 365 -7.21 -18.31 6.52
CA ALA A 365 -8.35 -18.93 7.20
C ALA A 365 -8.72 -20.32 6.62
N ALA A 366 -8.23 -20.67 5.43
CA ALA A 366 -8.61 -21.88 4.70
C ALA A 366 -7.82 -23.15 5.08
N GLY A 367 -6.95 -23.11 6.10
CA GLY A 367 -6.02 -24.21 6.46
C GLY A 367 -6.54 -25.28 7.42
N GLY A 368 -7.82 -25.25 7.80
CA GLY A 368 -8.59 -26.25 8.58
C GLY A 368 -7.83 -27.34 9.37
N ILE A 369 -7.49 -27.07 10.64
CA ILE A 369 -6.89 -28.07 11.57
C ILE A 369 -7.88 -28.39 12.70
N ASP A 370 -8.14 -29.68 12.92
CA ASP A 370 -8.99 -30.23 13.99
C ASP A 370 -8.17 -30.60 15.25
N ILE A 371 -8.55 -30.01 16.38
CA ILE A 371 -7.84 -30.05 17.68
C ILE A 371 -8.06 -31.38 18.43
N GLY A 372 -9.03 -32.21 18.00
CA GLY A 372 -9.40 -33.44 18.71
C GLY A 372 -8.42 -34.61 18.62
N SER A 373 -7.48 -34.61 17.67
CA SER A 373 -6.62 -35.78 17.41
C SER A 373 -5.41 -35.89 18.36
N ILE A 374 -5.00 -34.80 19.00
CA ILE A 374 -3.77 -34.70 19.82
C ILE A 374 -3.87 -35.52 21.13
N ALA A 375 -5.07 -35.79 21.63
CA ALA A 375 -5.29 -36.41 22.94
C ALA A 375 -5.12 -37.94 22.97
N ALA A 376 -5.14 -38.64 21.83
CA ALA A 376 -5.16 -40.11 21.80
C ALA A 376 -3.77 -40.78 21.78
N GLY A 377 -2.69 -40.04 21.45
CA GLY A 377 -1.36 -40.62 21.19
C GLY A 377 -0.41 -40.73 22.40
N LEU A 378 -0.81 -40.24 23.58
CA LEU A 378 0.12 -40.05 24.71
C LEU A 378 0.24 -41.25 25.67
N ASN A 379 -0.68 -42.23 25.63
CA ASN A 379 -0.72 -43.36 26.58
C ASN A 379 -0.76 -44.74 25.88
N GLN A 380 0.30 -45.11 25.17
CA GLN A 380 0.42 -46.48 24.63
C GLN A 380 1.26 -47.39 25.54
N PRO A 381 0.85 -48.65 25.78
CA PRO A 381 1.59 -49.59 26.62
C PRO A 381 2.84 -50.13 25.92
N VAL A 382 3.89 -50.44 26.69
CA VAL A 382 5.09 -51.15 26.22
C VAL A 382 4.69 -52.49 25.58
N SER A 383 5.39 -52.90 24.53
CA SER A 383 5.16 -54.21 23.91
C SER A 383 5.66 -55.36 24.77
N ASN A 384 4.99 -56.51 24.69
CA ASN A 384 5.44 -57.75 25.33
C ASN A 384 6.60 -58.43 24.56
N VAL A 385 6.78 -58.05 23.29
CA VAL A 385 7.87 -58.51 22.42
C VAL A 385 8.91 -57.42 22.22
N ARG A 386 10.15 -57.82 21.92
CA ARG A 386 11.29 -56.95 21.72
C ARG A 386 11.09 -56.00 20.52
N PHE A 387 11.82 -54.90 20.56
CA PHE A 387 11.79 -53.82 19.57
C PHE A 387 11.94 -54.32 18.11
N GLN A 388 12.86 -55.25 17.86
CA GLN A 388 13.19 -55.70 16.50
C GLN A 388 12.01 -56.36 15.76
N VAL A 389 11.11 -57.03 16.48
CA VAL A 389 9.94 -57.69 15.88
C VAL A 389 8.85 -56.66 15.56
N ILE A 390 8.58 -55.75 16.50
CA ILE A 390 7.51 -54.77 16.37
C ILE A 390 7.85 -53.69 15.32
N VAL A 391 9.13 -53.30 15.18
CA VAL A 391 9.56 -52.34 14.16
C VAL A 391 9.40 -52.91 12.74
N GLN A 392 9.63 -54.21 12.54
CA GLN A 392 9.40 -54.87 11.24
C GLN A 392 7.91 -54.86 10.87
N LYS A 393 7.01 -55.13 11.83
CA LYS A 393 5.56 -55.07 11.59
C LYS A 393 5.06 -53.65 11.34
N ALA A 394 5.63 -52.65 12.00
CA ALA A 394 5.35 -51.25 11.66
C ALA A 394 5.77 -50.92 10.21
N LEU A 395 6.94 -51.40 9.77
CA LEU A 395 7.41 -51.19 8.39
C LEU A 395 6.50 -51.85 7.33
N GLU A 396 6.03 -53.08 7.57
CA GLU A 396 5.08 -53.77 6.68
C GLU A 396 3.79 -52.96 6.50
N LEU A 397 3.16 -52.53 7.60
CA LEU A 397 1.94 -51.72 7.57
C LEU A 397 2.14 -50.37 6.87
N THR A 398 3.29 -49.72 7.08
CA THR A 398 3.60 -48.48 6.35
C THR A 398 3.80 -48.69 4.84
N ALA A 399 4.21 -49.87 4.39
CA ALA A 399 4.34 -50.16 2.96
C ALA A 399 2.97 -50.31 2.29
N GLU A 400 2.01 -50.96 2.95
CA GLU A 400 0.62 -51.03 2.49
C GLU A 400 -0.02 -49.64 2.45
N LEU A 401 0.23 -48.83 3.48
CA LEU A 401 -0.23 -47.44 3.54
C LEU A 401 0.26 -46.63 2.32
N LYS A 402 1.54 -46.74 1.94
CA LYS A 402 2.08 -46.08 0.73
C LYS A 402 1.35 -46.51 -0.55
N SER A 403 1.08 -47.81 -0.70
CA SER A 403 0.37 -48.35 -1.86
C SER A 403 -1.05 -47.79 -1.97
N MET A 404 -1.79 -47.75 -0.86
CA MET A 404 -3.13 -47.16 -0.81
C MET A 404 -3.11 -45.65 -1.08
N GLY A 405 -2.09 -44.93 -0.59
CA GLY A 405 -1.90 -43.51 -0.89
C GLY A 405 -1.76 -43.24 -2.40
N ASN A 406 -0.99 -44.07 -3.12
CA ASN A 406 -0.85 -43.96 -4.58
C ASN A 406 -2.16 -44.29 -5.33
N ALA A 407 -2.91 -45.30 -4.87
CA ALA A 407 -4.21 -45.63 -5.45
C ALA A 407 -5.22 -44.49 -5.27
N LEU A 408 -5.24 -43.87 -4.08
CA LEU A 408 -6.06 -42.71 -3.79
C LEU A 408 -5.68 -41.52 -4.66
N LEU A 409 -4.37 -41.23 -4.79
CA LEU A 409 -3.88 -40.17 -5.66
C LEU A 409 -4.34 -40.37 -7.12
N SER A 410 -4.21 -41.59 -7.66
CA SER A 410 -4.64 -41.88 -9.03
C SER A 410 -6.16 -41.72 -9.23
N ALA A 411 -6.97 -42.11 -8.24
CA ALA A 411 -8.43 -41.90 -8.27
C ALA A 411 -8.80 -40.42 -8.18
N ILE A 412 -8.05 -39.62 -7.41
CA ILE A 412 -8.18 -38.17 -7.35
C ILE A 412 -7.85 -37.55 -8.71
N GLU A 413 -6.67 -37.83 -9.25
CA GLU A 413 -6.21 -37.28 -10.54
C GLU A 413 -7.19 -37.60 -11.68
N LYS A 414 -7.67 -38.84 -11.76
CA LYS A 414 -8.63 -39.23 -12.81
C LYS A 414 -9.99 -38.58 -12.62
N GLY A 415 -10.50 -38.53 -11.39
CA GLY A 415 -11.76 -37.84 -11.09
C GLY A 415 -11.69 -36.34 -11.42
N ASP A 416 -10.60 -35.69 -11.03
CA ASP A 416 -10.39 -34.26 -11.31
C ASP A 416 -10.21 -34.00 -12.82
N ASN A 417 -9.54 -34.90 -13.56
CA ASN A 417 -9.42 -34.80 -15.02
C ASN A 417 -10.76 -34.91 -15.74
N GLU A 418 -11.62 -35.85 -15.34
CA GLU A 418 -12.96 -36.00 -15.90
C GLU A 418 -13.85 -34.79 -15.57
N LYS A 419 -13.81 -34.33 -14.32
CA LYS A 419 -14.49 -33.11 -13.90
C LYS A 419 -14.02 -31.90 -14.68
N LEU A 420 -12.71 -31.77 -14.88
CA LEU A 420 -12.11 -30.68 -15.65
C LEU A 420 -12.49 -30.78 -17.13
N ALA A 421 -12.58 -31.97 -17.71
CA ALA A 421 -13.07 -32.17 -19.07
C ALA A 421 -14.54 -31.71 -19.21
N LEU A 422 -15.40 -32.06 -18.24
CA LEU A 422 -16.79 -31.61 -18.18
C LEU A 422 -16.87 -30.08 -18.04
N ILE A 423 -16.14 -29.48 -17.10
CA ILE A 423 -16.10 -28.02 -16.93
C ILE A 423 -15.58 -27.34 -18.20
N ARG A 424 -14.55 -27.89 -18.85
CA ARG A 424 -14.05 -27.37 -20.13
C ARG A 424 -15.12 -27.39 -21.20
N GLN A 425 -15.87 -28.48 -21.32
CA GLN A 425 -16.96 -28.60 -22.27
C GLN A 425 -18.08 -27.59 -21.98
N GLU A 426 -18.48 -27.44 -20.71
CA GLU A 426 -19.47 -26.44 -20.30
C GLU A 426 -18.99 -25.02 -20.57
N HIS A 427 -17.72 -24.72 -20.29
CA HIS A 427 -17.11 -23.44 -20.60
C HIS A 427 -17.03 -23.22 -22.11
N GLU A 428 -16.72 -24.24 -22.90
CA GLU A 428 -16.71 -24.15 -24.35
C GLU A 428 -18.10 -23.81 -24.88
N ILE A 429 -19.15 -24.49 -24.42
CA ILE A 429 -20.54 -24.17 -24.81
C ILE A 429 -20.89 -22.73 -24.41
N LYS A 430 -20.55 -22.30 -23.19
CA LYS A 430 -20.80 -20.91 -22.75
C LYS A 430 -20.01 -19.90 -23.57
N MET A 431 -18.74 -20.18 -23.88
CA MET A 431 -17.88 -19.33 -24.71
C MET A 431 -18.40 -19.25 -26.14
N LEU A 432 -18.84 -20.38 -26.70
CA LEU A 432 -19.51 -20.41 -28.00
C LEU A 432 -20.83 -19.62 -27.94
N GLY A 433 -21.61 -19.74 -26.87
CA GLY A 433 -22.82 -18.93 -26.68
C GLY A 433 -22.55 -17.42 -26.63
N LEU A 434 -21.53 -16.98 -25.87
CA LEU A 434 -21.11 -15.57 -25.86
C LEU A 434 -20.55 -15.14 -27.23
N SER A 435 -19.81 -16.03 -27.90
CA SER A 435 -19.28 -15.78 -29.24
C SER A 435 -20.39 -15.70 -30.29
N GLN A 436 -21.51 -16.39 -30.10
CA GLN A 436 -22.68 -16.29 -30.97
C GLN A 436 -23.21 -14.85 -30.99
N ASP A 437 -23.30 -14.20 -29.82
CA ASP A 437 -23.71 -12.80 -29.72
C ASP A 437 -22.71 -11.89 -30.43
N ILE A 438 -21.40 -12.15 -30.30
CA ILE A 438 -20.36 -11.41 -31.05
C ILE A 438 -20.55 -11.61 -32.55
N LYS A 439 -20.79 -12.83 -33.04
CA LYS A 439 -21.01 -13.12 -34.46
C LYS A 439 -22.26 -12.43 -34.99
N TYR A 440 -23.34 -12.44 -34.21
CA TYR A 440 -24.56 -11.69 -34.52
C TYR A 440 -24.28 -10.18 -34.61
N LEU A 441 -23.56 -9.63 -33.62
CA LEU A 441 -23.19 -8.22 -33.61
C LEU A 441 -22.23 -7.87 -34.77
N GLN A 442 -21.31 -8.75 -35.16
CA GLN A 442 -20.45 -8.56 -36.33
C GLN A 442 -21.26 -8.49 -37.62
N TRP A 443 -22.28 -9.34 -37.77
CA TRP A 443 -23.21 -9.24 -38.90
C TRP A 443 -23.98 -7.92 -38.87
N LYS A 444 -24.48 -7.50 -37.69
CA LYS A 444 -25.18 -6.20 -37.54
C LYS A 444 -24.28 -4.99 -37.72
N GLU A 445 -23.02 -5.07 -37.32
CA GLU A 445 -22.00 -4.06 -37.57
C GLU A 445 -21.73 -3.95 -39.08
N ALA A 446 -21.63 -5.08 -39.79
CA ALA A 446 -21.49 -5.06 -41.25
C ALA A 446 -22.71 -4.44 -41.95
N GLU A 447 -23.93 -4.72 -41.46
CA GLU A 447 -25.16 -4.08 -41.93
C GLU A 447 -25.18 -2.57 -41.64
N ALA A 448 -24.66 -2.14 -40.48
CA ALA A 448 -24.51 -0.72 -40.18
C ALA A 448 -23.39 -0.07 -41.03
N ALA A 449 -22.33 -0.80 -41.34
CA ALA A 449 -21.24 -0.34 -42.20
C ALA A 449 -21.69 -0.16 -43.66
N THR A 450 -22.54 -1.06 -44.19
CA THR A 450 -23.16 -0.88 -45.51
C THR A 450 -24.03 0.39 -45.52
N ALA A 451 -24.82 0.63 -44.48
CA ALA A 451 -25.60 1.87 -44.35
C ALA A 451 -24.71 3.13 -44.22
N ALA A 452 -23.61 3.06 -43.49
CA ALA A 452 -22.65 4.17 -43.37
C ALA A 452 -21.98 4.51 -44.71
N LEU A 453 -21.68 3.51 -45.54
CA LEU A 453 -21.16 3.73 -46.89
C LEU A 453 -22.17 4.45 -47.79
N VAL A 454 -23.48 4.20 -47.64
CA VAL A 454 -24.52 4.96 -48.34
C VAL A 454 -24.50 6.43 -47.91
N ASN A 455 -24.39 6.72 -46.61
CA ASN A 455 -24.26 8.11 -46.13
C ASN A 455 -22.95 8.77 -46.62
N SER A 456 -21.85 8.02 -46.70
CA SER A 456 -20.59 8.51 -47.25
C SER A 456 -20.71 8.82 -48.75
N ARG A 457 -21.43 7.98 -49.48
CA ARG A 457 -21.75 8.23 -50.90
C ARG A 457 -22.56 9.52 -51.04
N GLU A 458 -23.54 9.75 -50.17
CA GLU A 458 -24.33 10.99 -50.17
C GLU A 458 -23.43 12.23 -49.97
N ALA A 459 -22.48 12.19 -49.03
CA ALA A 459 -21.53 13.29 -48.82
C ALA A 459 -20.62 13.53 -50.05
N ALA A 460 -20.13 12.46 -50.68
CA ALA A 460 -19.38 12.54 -51.94
C ALA A 460 -20.25 13.12 -53.08
N TYR A 461 -21.54 12.76 -53.12
CA TYR A 461 -22.51 13.31 -54.07
C TYR A 461 -22.73 14.80 -53.84
N GLN A 462 -22.87 15.26 -52.59
CA GLN A 462 -22.98 16.69 -52.29
C GLN A 462 -21.73 17.47 -52.72
N SER A 463 -20.55 16.87 -52.59
CA SER A 463 -19.29 17.47 -53.04
C SER A 463 -19.23 17.55 -54.57
N TYR A 464 -19.59 16.47 -55.26
CA TYR A 464 -19.73 16.44 -56.73
C TYR A 464 -20.73 17.50 -57.21
N ARG A 465 -21.94 17.54 -56.62
CA ARG A 465 -22.98 18.54 -56.89
C ARG A 465 -22.46 19.95 -56.68
N HIS A 466 -21.75 20.23 -55.58
CA HIS A 466 -21.19 21.56 -55.31
C HIS A 466 -20.23 22.01 -56.43
N TYR A 467 -19.29 21.16 -56.84
CA TYR A 467 -18.34 21.50 -57.90
C TYR A 467 -19.00 21.62 -59.28
N GLN A 468 -20.01 20.79 -59.58
CA GLN A 468 -20.79 20.91 -60.82
C GLN A 468 -21.55 22.24 -60.91
N LEU A 469 -22.16 22.68 -59.80
CA LEU A 469 -22.81 23.99 -59.72
C LEU A 469 -21.81 25.14 -59.88
N LEU A 470 -20.60 25.04 -59.29
CA LEU A 470 -19.53 26.03 -59.46
C LEU A 470 -18.98 26.09 -60.90
N LEU A 471 -19.07 24.99 -61.66
CA LEU A 471 -18.72 24.93 -63.08
C LEU A 471 -19.83 25.47 -64.00
N GLY A 472 -21.01 25.77 -63.43
CA GLY A 472 -22.14 26.38 -64.12
C GLY A 472 -23.15 25.40 -64.72
N LYS A 473 -23.11 24.11 -64.35
CA LYS A 473 -24.13 23.12 -64.76
C LYS A 473 -25.44 23.30 -63.99
N LYS A 474 -26.53 22.81 -64.55
CA LYS A 474 -27.84 22.82 -63.89
C LYS A 474 -28.04 21.54 -63.11
N GLU A 475 -28.81 21.62 -62.03
CA GLU A 475 -29.09 20.50 -61.13
C GLU A 475 -29.79 19.31 -61.82
N THR A 476 -30.56 19.58 -62.88
CA THR A 476 -31.21 18.57 -63.72
C THR A 476 -30.24 17.65 -64.47
N ASP A 477 -28.97 18.07 -64.63
CA ASP A 477 -28.01 17.34 -65.44
C ASP A 477 -27.39 16.14 -64.69
N PHE A 478 -27.62 16.04 -63.36
CA PHE A 478 -27.00 15.01 -62.51
C PHE A 478 -27.88 14.51 -61.35
N SER A 479 -29.18 14.87 -61.31
CA SER A 479 -30.11 14.49 -60.25
C SER A 479 -30.37 12.98 -60.15
N ASP A 480 -30.20 12.24 -61.25
CA ASP A 480 -30.44 10.78 -61.29
C ASP A 480 -29.46 9.98 -60.42
N LEU A 481 -28.36 10.61 -59.97
CA LEU A 481 -27.33 9.99 -59.12
C LEU A 481 -27.63 10.13 -57.61
N GLU A 482 -28.66 10.87 -57.23
CA GLU A 482 -28.98 11.22 -55.84
C GLU A 482 -29.47 10.01 -55.02
N GLU A 483 -30.48 9.30 -55.50
CA GLU A 483 -31.13 8.22 -54.76
C GLU A 483 -30.55 6.84 -55.09
N LEU A 484 -30.19 6.09 -54.05
CA LEU A 484 -29.68 4.72 -54.14
C LEU A 484 -30.36 3.85 -53.09
N THR A 485 -31.18 2.89 -53.51
CA THR A 485 -31.91 1.98 -52.62
C THR A 485 -31.17 0.66 -52.42
N LEU A 486 -30.96 0.26 -51.15
CA LEU A 486 -30.30 -1.00 -50.81
C LEU A 486 -31.20 -2.21 -51.06
N GLU A 487 -30.90 -3.01 -52.09
CA GLU A 487 -31.49 -4.34 -52.31
C GLU A 487 -30.65 -5.44 -51.62
N ARG A 488 -31.25 -6.17 -50.66
CA ARG A 488 -30.63 -7.31 -49.98
C ARG A 488 -31.20 -8.62 -50.49
N LYS A 489 -30.54 -9.26 -51.46
CA LYS A 489 -30.88 -10.60 -51.96
C LYS A 489 -29.96 -11.64 -51.31
N GLU A 490 -30.51 -12.79 -50.95
CA GLU A 490 -29.74 -13.89 -50.35
C GLU A 490 -28.87 -14.57 -51.42
N LEU A 491 -27.58 -14.75 -51.14
CA LEU A 491 -26.62 -15.37 -52.06
C LEU A 491 -26.52 -16.87 -51.80
N THR A 492 -26.84 -17.67 -52.81
CA THR A 492 -26.61 -19.12 -52.90
C THR A 492 -25.71 -19.42 -54.10
N GLU A 493 -25.11 -20.60 -54.14
CA GLU A 493 -24.23 -21.00 -55.25
C GLU A 493 -24.95 -20.97 -56.61
N GLU A 494 -26.25 -21.31 -56.62
CA GLU A 494 -27.08 -21.34 -57.83
C GLU A 494 -27.50 -19.94 -58.32
N ASN A 495 -27.66 -18.97 -57.43
CA ASN A 495 -28.14 -17.62 -57.77
C ASN A 495 -27.05 -16.55 -57.81
N PHE A 496 -25.80 -16.91 -57.48
CA PHE A 496 -24.69 -15.97 -57.31
C PHE A 496 -24.44 -15.11 -58.56
N GLU A 497 -24.41 -15.72 -59.74
CA GLU A 497 -24.07 -15.01 -60.99
C GLU A 497 -25.13 -13.96 -61.34
N GLU A 498 -26.42 -14.29 -61.19
CA GLU A 498 -27.53 -13.38 -61.44
C GLU A 498 -27.57 -12.23 -60.41
N VAL A 499 -27.45 -12.56 -59.12
CA VAL A 499 -27.51 -11.56 -58.04
C VAL A 499 -26.30 -10.62 -58.09
N TYR A 500 -25.10 -11.15 -58.32
CA TYR A 500 -23.88 -10.35 -58.43
C TYR A 500 -23.94 -9.38 -59.62
N ALA A 501 -24.40 -9.84 -60.78
CA ALA A 501 -24.58 -8.98 -61.95
C ALA A 501 -25.55 -7.82 -61.66
N SER A 502 -26.69 -8.10 -61.00
CA SER A 502 -27.67 -7.06 -60.63
C SER A 502 -27.10 -6.03 -59.65
N ILE A 503 -26.28 -6.45 -58.69
CA ILE A 503 -25.64 -5.57 -57.71
C ILE A 503 -24.61 -4.68 -58.42
N VAL A 504 -23.77 -5.24 -59.31
CA VAL A 504 -22.78 -4.45 -60.07
C VAL A 504 -23.45 -3.38 -60.93
N GLU A 505 -24.53 -3.71 -61.62
CA GLU A 505 -25.27 -2.76 -62.46
C GLU A 505 -25.85 -1.58 -61.66
N SER A 506 -26.32 -1.83 -60.43
CA SER A 506 -26.88 -0.79 -59.55
C SER A 506 -25.84 0.13 -58.89
N TYR A 507 -24.62 -0.35 -58.60
CA TYR A 507 -23.65 0.39 -57.77
C TYR A 507 -22.33 0.78 -58.47
N ASP A 508 -21.94 0.18 -59.60
CA ASP A 508 -20.74 0.57 -60.38
C ASP A 508 -21.11 1.26 -61.71
N GLN A 509 -21.95 2.31 -61.63
CA GLN A 509 -22.30 3.13 -62.78
C GLN A 509 -21.09 3.98 -63.23
N GLU A 510 -20.77 3.97 -64.54
CA GLU A 510 -19.74 4.84 -65.10
C GLU A 510 -20.31 6.25 -65.34
N ILE A 511 -19.73 7.25 -64.67
CA ILE A 511 -20.09 8.65 -64.82
C ILE A 511 -18.98 9.35 -65.63
N ASP A 512 -19.34 10.06 -66.70
CA ASP A 512 -18.40 10.77 -67.56
C ASP A 512 -17.57 11.82 -66.80
N LEU A 513 -16.27 11.92 -67.13
CA LEU A 513 -15.35 12.90 -66.55
C LEU A 513 -15.48 14.26 -67.25
N GLU A 514 -15.37 15.33 -66.48
CA GLU A 514 -15.30 16.69 -67.00
C GLU A 514 -13.97 16.95 -67.70
N ASN A 515 -14.03 17.54 -68.89
CA ASN A 515 -12.84 17.94 -69.64
C ASN A 515 -12.38 19.34 -69.21
N TYR A 516 -11.07 19.54 -69.16
CA TYR A 516 -10.47 20.86 -68.97
C TYR A 516 -10.85 21.77 -70.15
N LYS A 517 -11.30 23.00 -69.86
CA LYS A 517 -11.65 23.97 -70.90
C LYS A 517 -10.36 24.46 -71.59
N GLU A 518 -10.10 23.98 -72.79
CA GLU A 518 -9.13 24.58 -73.70
C GLU A 518 -9.73 25.83 -74.35
N GLU A 519 -9.08 27.00 -74.21
CA GLU A 519 -9.52 28.18 -74.96
C GLU A 519 -8.41 29.03 -75.60
N LYS A 520 -8.83 29.55 -76.77
CA LYS A 520 -8.17 30.49 -77.67
C LYS A 520 -8.50 31.92 -77.24
N ILE A 521 -7.51 32.68 -76.76
CA ILE A 521 -7.46 34.15 -76.84
C ILE A 521 -5.95 34.47 -76.94
N GLY A 522 -5.42 35.30 -77.83
CA GLY A 522 -5.99 36.46 -78.52
C GLY A 522 -5.49 37.77 -77.92
N LEU A 523 -4.28 37.84 -77.36
CA LEU A 523 -3.68 39.07 -76.82
C LEU A 523 -2.17 39.07 -77.11
N THR A 524 -1.81 39.22 -78.39
CA THR A 524 -0.43 39.47 -78.81
C THR A 524 -0.40 40.71 -79.68
N GLY A 525 0.25 41.78 -79.22
CA GLY A 525 0.78 42.80 -80.13
C GLY A 525 0.73 44.26 -79.68
N GLU A 526 -0.24 44.68 -78.86
CA GLU A 526 -0.45 46.14 -78.67
C GLU A 526 0.48 46.77 -77.62
N ALA A 527 0.84 46.05 -76.55
CA ALA A 527 1.63 46.61 -75.45
C ALA A 527 3.11 46.84 -75.79
N THR A 528 3.70 45.96 -76.60
CA THR A 528 5.08 46.09 -77.09
C THR A 528 5.25 47.30 -78.02
N ASN A 529 4.23 47.61 -78.83
CA ASN A 529 4.27 48.72 -79.79
C ASN A 529 4.11 50.10 -79.12
N ALA A 530 3.37 50.18 -78.01
CA ALA A 530 3.21 51.44 -77.27
C ALA A 530 4.52 51.91 -76.60
N VAL A 531 5.35 50.95 -76.16
CA VAL A 531 6.60 51.23 -75.42
C VAL A 531 7.76 51.50 -76.37
N SER A 532 7.81 50.86 -77.53
CA SER A 532 8.76 51.19 -78.60
C SER A 532 8.57 52.61 -79.11
N ASN A 533 7.32 53.07 -79.22
CA ASN A 533 6.98 54.41 -79.69
C ASN A 533 7.24 55.51 -78.64
N LEU A 534 7.20 55.19 -77.34
CA LEU A 534 7.45 56.16 -76.26
C LEU A 534 8.94 56.31 -75.88
N THR A 535 9.77 55.28 -76.11
CA THR A 535 11.14 55.23 -75.58
C THR A 535 12.25 55.20 -76.63
N GLY A 536 11.93 54.91 -77.90
CA GLY A 536 12.90 54.77 -78.99
C GLY A 536 13.89 53.61 -78.83
N PHE A 537 13.69 52.74 -77.84
CA PHE A 537 14.60 51.65 -77.50
C PHE A 537 14.20 50.35 -78.20
N THR A 538 15.03 49.87 -79.14
CA THR A 538 14.89 48.60 -79.89
C THR A 538 15.82 47.51 -79.36
N GLY A 539 15.94 47.39 -78.04
CA GLY A 539 16.76 46.36 -77.39
C GLY A 539 16.07 45.00 -77.37
N LYS A 540 16.76 43.95 -77.85
CA LYS A 540 16.33 42.55 -77.74
C LYS A 540 16.34 42.12 -76.26
N VAL A 541 15.16 41.93 -75.68
CA VAL A 541 15.00 41.40 -74.31
C VAL A 541 15.50 39.95 -74.29
N MET A 542 16.41 39.63 -73.38
CA MET A 542 16.78 38.24 -73.09
C MET A 542 15.61 37.59 -72.34
N GLY A 543 14.73 36.91 -73.08
CA GLY A 543 13.85 35.93 -72.46
C GLY A 543 14.71 34.84 -71.81
N ILE A 544 14.42 34.49 -70.56
CA ILE A 544 14.90 33.24 -69.99
C ILE A 544 14.22 32.17 -70.83
N GLY A 545 15.00 31.45 -71.64
CA GLY A 545 14.47 30.37 -72.47
C GLY A 545 13.68 29.41 -71.58
N SER A 546 12.41 29.20 -71.93
CA SER A 546 11.59 28.16 -71.31
C SER A 546 12.35 26.84 -71.48
N SER A 547 12.92 26.32 -70.40
CA SER A 547 13.33 24.92 -70.36
C SER A 547 12.10 24.07 -70.69
N ASP A 548 12.26 23.07 -71.55
CA ASP A 548 11.28 22.12 -72.10
C ASP A 548 10.44 21.32 -71.05
N HIS A 549 10.42 21.75 -69.79
CA HIS A 549 9.86 21.05 -68.64
C HIS A 549 8.79 21.83 -67.87
N LEU A 550 8.53 23.12 -68.14
CA LEU A 550 7.44 23.87 -67.48
C LEU A 550 6.25 24.06 -68.43
N GLN A 551 5.14 23.36 -68.13
CA GLN A 551 3.85 23.57 -68.81
C GLN A 551 3.12 24.76 -68.15
N LEU A 552 3.39 25.97 -68.64
CA LEU A 552 2.72 27.19 -68.17
C LEU A 552 1.37 27.37 -68.88
N ASN A 553 0.37 27.87 -68.16
CA ASN A 553 -0.85 28.34 -68.80
C ASN A 553 -0.53 29.62 -69.62
N LYS A 554 -1.32 29.92 -70.66
CA LYS A 554 -1.03 31.07 -71.56
C LYS A 554 -0.93 32.43 -70.84
N ALA A 555 -1.64 32.62 -69.73
CA ALA A 555 -1.61 33.88 -68.99
C ALA A 555 -0.35 33.99 -68.12
N GLU A 556 0.09 32.89 -67.50
CA GLU A 556 1.34 32.77 -66.76
C GLU A 556 2.55 32.90 -67.67
N ASP A 557 2.49 32.31 -68.87
CA ASP A 557 3.53 32.45 -69.89
C ASP A 557 3.69 33.93 -70.32
N LEU A 558 2.59 34.63 -70.55
CA LEU A 558 2.62 36.07 -70.86
C LEU A 558 3.15 36.92 -69.70
N GLU A 559 2.82 36.58 -68.46
CA GLU A 559 3.36 37.27 -67.29
C GLU A 559 4.88 37.08 -67.17
N LEU A 560 5.33 35.83 -67.15
CA LEU A 560 6.70 35.44 -66.81
C LEU A 560 7.69 35.67 -67.95
N ASN A 561 7.27 35.42 -69.19
CA ASN A 561 8.17 35.47 -70.35
C ASN A 561 8.06 36.77 -71.15
N VAL A 562 6.96 37.54 -70.98
CA VAL A 562 6.74 38.78 -71.74
C VAL A 562 6.70 40.01 -70.84
N PHE A 563 5.72 40.11 -69.92
CA PHE A 563 5.48 41.36 -69.19
C PHE A 563 6.52 41.63 -68.09
N MET A 564 6.86 40.66 -67.24
CA MET A 564 7.79 40.87 -66.12
C MET A 564 9.24 41.17 -66.55
N PRO A 565 9.86 40.42 -67.49
CA PRO A 565 11.22 40.72 -67.94
C PRO A 565 11.32 42.07 -68.65
N LEU A 566 10.29 42.41 -69.43
CA LEU A 566 10.23 43.67 -70.13
C LEU A 566 10.06 44.83 -69.15
N ALA A 567 9.13 44.76 -68.19
CA ALA A 567 9.00 45.76 -67.12
C ALA A 567 10.30 45.93 -66.32
N HIS A 568 10.98 44.82 -65.98
CA HIS A 568 12.24 44.84 -65.24
C HIS A 568 13.36 45.55 -66.02
N SER A 569 13.51 45.23 -67.31
CA SER A 569 14.50 45.86 -68.19
C SER A 569 14.28 47.38 -68.29
N LEU A 570 13.05 47.83 -68.54
CA LEU A 570 12.69 49.26 -68.54
C LEU A 570 12.96 49.93 -67.18
N SER A 571 12.66 49.26 -66.07
CA SER A 571 13.00 49.79 -64.74
C SER A 571 14.51 49.98 -64.56
N LEU A 572 15.35 49.01 -64.97
CA LEU A 572 16.81 49.13 -64.89
C LEU A 572 17.34 50.25 -65.79
N TYR A 573 16.84 50.35 -67.02
CA TYR A 573 17.20 51.45 -67.92
C TYR A 573 16.78 52.81 -67.37
N SER A 574 15.59 52.92 -66.76
CA SER A 574 15.14 54.15 -66.11
C SER A 574 16.07 54.58 -64.96
N GLY A 575 16.58 53.61 -64.19
CA GLY A 575 17.53 53.85 -63.09
C GLY A 575 18.91 54.32 -63.59
N GLY A 576 19.42 53.71 -64.67
CA GLY A 576 20.68 54.12 -65.30
C GLY A 576 20.60 55.54 -65.89
N VAL A 577 19.52 55.87 -66.61
CA VAL A 577 19.29 57.22 -67.15
C VAL A 577 19.08 58.24 -66.01
N GLY A 578 18.40 57.84 -64.93
CA GLY A 578 18.25 58.67 -63.73
C GLY A 578 19.59 58.99 -63.05
N ALA A 579 20.50 58.02 -62.98
CA ALA A 579 21.85 58.24 -62.43
C ALA A 579 22.67 59.19 -63.32
N ILE A 580 22.64 59.01 -64.64
CA ILE A 580 23.29 59.93 -65.59
C ILE A 580 22.69 61.33 -65.47
N ALA A 581 21.37 61.45 -65.28
CA ALA A 581 20.72 62.73 -65.04
C ALA A 581 21.29 63.45 -63.81
N THR A 582 21.52 62.74 -62.71
CA THR A 582 22.15 63.34 -61.51
C THR A 582 23.60 63.76 -61.77
N MET A 583 24.38 62.99 -62.52
CA MET A 583 25.75 63.36 -62.89
C MET A 583 25.81 64.58 -63.81
N LEU A 584 24.90 64.68 -64.78
CA LEU A 584 24.82 65.84 -65.68
C LEU A 584 24.52 67.14 -64.93
N SER A 585 23.85 67.07 -63.77
CA SER A 585 23.61 68.24 -62.92
C SER A 585 24.89 68.87 -62.33
N LEU A 586 26.00 68.10 -62.29
CA LEU A 586 27.31 68.56 -61.82
C LEU A 586 28.05 69.42 -62.85
N ILE A 587 27.62 69.43 -64.12
CA ILE A 587 28.21 70.31 -65.14
C ILE A 587 27.81 71.76 -64.82
N PRO A 588 28.78 72.69 -64.68
CA PRO A 588 28.49 74.08 -64.34
C PRO A 588 27.61 74.75 -65.39
N GLN A 589 26.85 75.75 -64.97
CA GLN A 589 25.91 76.44 -65.84
C GLN A 589 26.57 77.66 -66.47
N PHE A 590 26.73 77.64 -67.80
CA PHE A 590 27.23 78.79 -68.53
C PHE A 590 26.09 79.79 -68.70
N LYS A 591 26.30 81.03 -68.25
CA LYS A 591 25.38 82.14 -68.44
C LYS A 591 26.12 83.24 -69.21
N ALA A 592 25.50 83.74 -70.28
CA ALA A 592 25.96 84.92 -71.00
C ALA A 592 24.92 86.02 -70.82
N ASP A 593 25.32 87.09 -70.14
CA ASP A 593 24.49 88.25 -69.87
C ASP A 593 25.00 89.42 -70.76
N VAL A 594 24.12 90.02 -71.57
CA VAL A 594 24.43 91.17 -72.44
C VAL A 594 23.50 92.32 -72.06
N GLU A 595 24.06 93.48 -71.69
CA GLU A 595 23.28 94.64 -71.21
C GLU A 595 23.76 95.97 -71.80
N PRO A 596 23.01 96.59 -72.74
CA PRO A 596 23.06 98.03 -72.97
C PRO A 596 21.67 98.66 -72.76
N LEU A 597 21.55 99.56 -71.78
CA LEU A 597 20.36 100.34 -71.40
C LEU A 597 19.28 99.61 -70.58
N GLY A 598 19.68 98.89 -69.53
CA GLY A 598 18.81 98.64 -68.36
C GLY A 598 17.71 97.57 -68.49
N VAL A 599 17.69 96.80 -69.57
CA VAL A 599 16.92 95.54 -69.68
C VAL A 599 17.83 94.48 -70.29
N GLY A 600 18.23 93.48 -69.50
CA GLY A 600 19.10 92.37 -69.93
C GLY A 600 18.34 91.04 -70.01
N ALA A 601 18.55 90.29 -71.09
CA ALA A 601 18.11 88.90 -71.23
C ALA A 601 19.33 87.97 -71.21
N GLY A 602 19.40 87.08 -70.21
CA GLY A 602 20.48 86.09 -70.09
C GLY A 602 20.08 84.75 -70.72
N PHE A 603 20.93 84.23 -71.63
CA PHE A 603 20.80 82.87 -72.14
C PHE A 603 21.76 81.96 -71.38
N GLY A 604 21.23 80.91 -70.74
CA GLY A 604 22.02 80.00 -69.91
C GLY A 604 21.77 78.53 -70.21
N PHE A 605 22.76 77.84 -70.77
CA PHE A 605 22.77 76.39 -71.04
C PHE A 605 23.79 75.70 -70.14
N GLY A 606 23.44 74.57 -69.54
CA GLY A 606 24.33 73.85 -68.63
C GLY A 606 23.71 72.65 -67.94
N GLY A 607 24.37 72.13 -66.91
CA GLY A 607 24.07 70.84 -66.31
C GLY A 607 22.66 70.67 -65.73
N ARG A 608 22.04 71.73 -65.21
CA ARG A 608 20.67 71.66 -64.67
C ARG A 608 19.61 71.38 -65.73
N GLN A 609 19.72 71.96 -66.93
CA GLN A 609 18.75 71.73 -68.01
C GLN A 609 18.93 70.34 -68.64
N LEU A 610 20.17 69.86 -68.73
CA LEU A 610 20.50 68.50 -69.18
C LEU A 610 20.06 67.42 -68.17
N SER A 611 20.19 67.70 -66.88
CA SER A 611 19.69 66.85 -65.80
C SER A 611 18.16 66.78 -65.76
N ALA A 612 17.48 67.92 -65.95
CA ALA A 612 16.02 67.98 -65.97
C ALA A 612 15.42 67.17 -67.13
N SER A 613 16.00 67.24 -68.33
CA SER A 613 15.53 66.45 -69.47
C SER A 613 15.82 64.95 -69.32
N ALA A 614 17.01 64.58 -68.82
CA ALA A 614 17.35 63.19 -68.57
C ALA A 614 16.51 62.58 -67.42
N SER A 615 16.20 63.35 -66.37
CA SER A 615 15.31 62.90 -65.29
C SER A 615 13.86 62.77 -65.75
N PHE A 616 13.38 63.66 -66.63
CA PHE A 616 12.07 63.51 -67.27
C PHE A 616 12.00 62.25 -68.16
N ALA A 617 13.05 61.99 -68.96
CA ALA A 617 13.14 60.76 -69.76
C ALA A 617 13.14 59.50 -68.87
N SER A 618 13.88 59.51 -67.75
CA SER A 618 13.84 58.43 -66.75
C SER A 618 12.43 58.22 -66.19
N GLN A 619 11.69 59.29 -65.88
CA GLN A 619 10.31 59.20 -65.39
C GLN A 619 9.35 58.59 -66.43
N LEU A 620 9.47 58.94 -67.71
CA LEU A 620 8.67 58.35 -68.79
C LEU A 620 8.96 56.85 -68.98
N ILE A 621 10.25 56.46 -68.94
CA ILE A 621 10.66 55.06 -69.01
C ILE A 621 10.10 54.29 -67.80
N ARG A 622 10.12 54.89 -66.61
CA ARG A 622 9.53 54.31 -65.39
C ARG A 622 8.01 54.13 -65.52
N LEU A 623 7.29 55.11 -66.06
CA LEU A 623 5.85 55.00 -66.32
C LEU A 623 5.53 53.86 -67.30
N GLY A 624 6.37 53.67 -68.32
CA GLY A 624 6.28 52.50 -69.20
C GLY A 624 6.44 51.18 -68.45
N SER A 625 7.44 51.06 -67.56
CA SER A 625 7.63 49.85 -66.74
C SER A 625 6.44 49.56 -65.81
N GLU A 626 5.82 50.59 -65.22
CA GLU A 626 4.67 50.44 -64.32
C GLU A 626 3.42 49.92 -65.06
N ILE A 627 3.14 50.41 -66.27
CA ILE A 627 2.02 49.93 -67.10
C ILE A 627 2.18 48.46 -67.46
N ILE A 628 3.40 48.06 -67.82
CA ILE A 628 3.71 46.68 -68.20
C ILE A 628 3.66 45.76 -66.98
N SER A 629 4.13 46.21 -65.82
CA SER A 629 3.99 45.51 -64.55
C SER A 629 2.51 45.32 -64.17
N TYR A 630 1.65 46.31 -64.43
CA TYR A 630 0.20 46.19 -64.25
C TYR A 630 -0.41 45.13 -65.19
N GLN A 631 0.00 45.10 -66.46
CA GLN A 631 -0.45 44.05 -67.39
C GLN A 631 0.04 42.66 -66.98
N GLY A 632 1.28 42.54 -66.48
CA GLY A 632 1.79 41.33 -65.83
C GLY A 632 0.90 40.91 -64.65
N THR A 633 0.58 41.82 -63.75
CA THR A 633 -0.33 41.55 -62.60
C THR A 633 -1.74 41.15 -63.04
N ARG A 634 -2.25 41.73 -64.13
CA ARG A 634 -3.56 41.35 -64.70
C ARG A 634 -3.51 39.94 -65.30
N ALA A 635 -2.45 39.60 -66.00
CA ALA A 635 -2.21 38.26 -66.52
C ALA A 635 -2.08 37.24 -65.38
N ALA A 636 -1.35 37.58 -64.31
CA ALA A 636 -1.25 36.79 -63.07
C ALA A 636 -2.64 36.49 -62.46
N LYS A 637 -3.49 37.51 -62.33
CA LYS A 637 -4.86 37.35 -61.81
C LYS A 637 -5.73 36.47 -62.70
N LEU A 638 -5.62 36.61 -64.02
CA LEU A 638 -6.34 35.77 -64.97
C LEU A 638 -5.84 34.31 -64.89
N GLY A 639 -4.53 34.11 -64.81
CA GLY A 639 -3.90 32.80 -64.59
C GLY A 639 -4.39 32.15 -63.30
N ALA A 640 -4.44 32.90 -62.19
CA ALA A 640 -4.95 32.40 -60.91
C ALA A 640 -6.43 31.97 -60.98
N HIS A 641 -7.28 32.71 -61.71
CA HIS A 641 -8.68 32.30 -61.92
C HIS A 641 -8.79 31.04 -62.78
N LYS A 642 -7.96 30.91 -63.81
CA LYS A 642 -7.92 29.72 -64.64
C LYS A 642 -7.47 28.49 -63.85
N ASN A 643 -6.40 28.59 -63.09
CA ASN A 643 -5.92 27.49 -62.24
C ASN A 643 -6.99 27.07 -61.24
N ARG A 644 -7.75 28.02 -60.68
CA ARG A 644 -8.89 27.73 -59.81
C ARG A 644 -10.04 27.01 -60.52
N ASP A 645 -10.30 27.33 -61.78
CA ASP A 645 -11.33 26.62 -62.56
C ASP A 645 -10.85 25.21 -62.96
N ASP A 646 -9.58 25.06 -63.33
CA ASP A 646 -8.96 23.75 -63.59
C ASP A 646 -8.93 22.89 -62.31
N GLU A 647 -8.69 23.50 -61.14
CA GLU A 647 -8.79 22.86 -59.83
C GLU A 647 -10.23 22.40 -59.53
N ARG A 648 -11.26 23.18 -59.88
CA ARG A 648 -12.67 22.73 -59.73
C ARG A 648 -13.00 21.55 -60.63
N VAL A 649 -12.51 21.55 -61.87
CA VAL A 649 -12.65 20.40 -62.78
C VAL A 649 -11.98 19.17 -62.18
N PHE A 650 -10.76 19.32 -61.66
CA PHE A 650 -10.05 18.24 -60.98
C PHE A 650 -10.82 17.72 -59.76
N LEU A 651 -11.30 18.59 -58.88
CA LEU A 651 -12.04 18.23 -57.67
C LEU A 651 -13.40 17.59 -58.00
N SER A 652 -14.09 18.07 -59.05
CA SER A 652 -15.31 17.43 -59.57
C SER A 652 -15.04 16.00 -60.04
N ASN A 653 -13.98 15.81 -60.84
CA ASN A 653 -13.57 14.50 -61.33
C ASN A 653 -13.09 13.57 -60.20
N GLN A 654 -12.44 14.13 -59.17
CA GLN A 654 -12.06 13.40 -57.97
C GLN A 654 -13.31 12.92 -57.22
N ALA A 655 -14.29 13.79 -56.99
CA ALA A 655 -15.54 13.45 -56.32
C ALA A 655 -16.37 12.42 -57.12
N ASN A 656 -16.38 12.50 -58.45
CA ASN A 656 -16.96 11.46 -59.32
C ASN A 656 -16.28 10.10 -59.09
N ARG A 657 -14.94 10.04 -59.15
CA ARG A 657 -14.20 8.80 -58.92
C ARG A 657 -14.43 8.26 -57.50
N GLU A 658 -14.56 9.14 -56.52
CA GLU A 658 -14.90 8.78 -55.15
C GLU A 658 -16.31 8.17 -55.05
N LEU A 659 -17.32 8.74 -55.73
CA LEU A 659 -18.65 8.15 -55.83
C LEU A 659 -18.61 6.72 -56.39
N ARG A 660 -17.90 6.52 -57.49
CA ARG A 660 -17.73 5.19 -58.10
C ARG A 660 -16.97 4.22 -57.18
N GLN A 661 -15.93 4.70 -56.50
CA GLN A 661 -15.17 3.90 -55.54
C GLN A 661 -16.05 3.46 -54.37
N ILE A 662 -16.84 4.36 -53.79
CA ILE A 662 -17.78 4.04 -52.70
C ILE A 662 -18.83 3.04 -53.21
N GLY A 663 -19.34 3.20 -54.43
CA GLY A 663 -20.22 2.22 -55.08
C GLY A 663 -19.65 0.80 -55.07
N LYS A 664 -18.39 0.62 -55.51
CA LYS A 664 -17.69 -0.68 -55.46
C LYS A 664 -17.48 -1.20 -54.03
N GLN A 665 -17.24 -0.30 -53.07
CA GLN A 665 -17.13 -0.66 -51.66
C GLN A 665 -18.47 -1.17 -51.10
N VAL A 666 -19.60 -0.59 -51.51
CA VAL A 666 -20.94 -1.07 -51.14
C VAL A 666 -21.16 -2.50 -51.63
N ILE A 667 -20.79 -2.82 -52.87
CA ILE A 667 -20.85 -4.20 -53.41
C ILE A 667 -20.08 -5.18 -52.51
N THR A 668 -18.83 -4.83 -52.19
CA THR A 668 -17.96 -5.66 -51.34
C THR A 668 -18.55 -5.83 -49.95
N ALA A 669 -19.14 -4.77 -49.40
CA ALA A 669 -19.74 -4.77 -48.08
C ALA A 669 -21.02 -5.63 -48.02
N LEU A 670 -21.84 -5.63 -49.08
CA LEU A 670 -23.02 -6.51 -49.18
C LEU A 670 -22.62 -7.99 -49.22
N ILE A 671 -21.58 -8.36 -49.98
CA ILE A 671 -21.05 -9.74 -49.99
C ILE A 671 -20.53 -10.12 -48.59
N ARG A 672 -19.81 -9.21 -47.92
CA ARG A 672 -19.31 -9.41 -46.56
C ARG A 672 -20.45 -9.59 -45.55
N GLU A 673 -21.53 -8.82 -45.67
CA GLU A 673 -22.73 -8.97 -44.84
C GLU A 673 -23.29 -10.40 -44.95
N GLN A 674 -23.44 -10.93 -46.17
CA GLN A 674 -23.93 -12.30 -46.40
C GLN A 674 -22.95 -13.37 -45.88
N SER A 675 -21.64 -13.18 -46.06
CA SER A 675 -20.62 -14.07 -45.49
C SER A 675 -20.73 -14.15 -43.97
N LEU A 676 -20.87 -13.00 -43.28
CA LEU A 676 -20.98 -12.95 -41.82
C LEU A 676 -22.31 -13.54 -41.31
N LYS A 677 -23.41 -13.36 -42.06
CA LYS A 677 -24.67 -14.04 -41.79
C LYS A 677 -24.48 -15.57 -41.83
N LYS A 678 -23.76 -16.08 -42.83
CA LYS A 678 -23.46 -17.52 -42.94
C LYS A 678 -22.53 -18.02 -41.84
N ASP A 679 -21.52 -17.25 -41.46
CA ASP A 679 -20.65 -17.57 -40.31
C ASP A 679 -21.44 -17.68 -39.01
N TYR A 680 -22.41 -16.79 -38.78
CA TYR A 680 -23.31 -16.85 -37.63
C TYR A 680 -24.16 -18.12 -37.61
N GLU A 681 -24.69 -18.54 -38.77
CA GLU A 681 -25.43 -19.81 -38.90
C GLU A 681 -24.55 -21.04 -38.63
N ASN A 682 -23.33 -21.07 -39.19
CA ASN A 682 -22.37 -22.15 -38.94
C ASN A 682 -22.02 -22.26 -37.45
N HIS A 683 -21.87 -21.12 -36.77
CA HIS A 683 -21.58 -21.09 -35.34
C HIS A 683 -22.71 -21.69 -34.49
N LYS A 684 -23.98 -21.51 -34.89
CA LYS A 684 -25.11 -22.19 -34.24
C LYS A 684 -25.01 -23.71 -34.34
N VAL A 685 -24.63 -24.22 -35.51
CA VAL A 685 -24.46 -25.66 -35.72
C VAL A 685 -23.30 -26.20 -34.86
N GLN A 686 -22.21 -25.43 -34.71
CA GLN A 686 -21.11 -25.80 -33.82
C GLN A 686 -21.55 -25.92 -32.35
N ILE A 687 -22.38 -24.97 -31.87
CA ILE A 687 -22.95 -25.05 -30.52
C ILE A 687 -23.75 -26.33 -30.34
N GLU A 688 -24.60 -26.68 -31.32
CA GLU A 688 -25.40 -27.90 -31.29
C GLU A 688 -24.52 -29.17 -31.23
N GLN A 689 -23.39 -29.20 -31.95
CA GLN A 689 -22.42 -30.29 -31.87
C GLN A 689 -21.74 -30.37 -30.49
N SER A 690 -21.30 -29.24 -29.93
CA SER A 690 -20.69 -29.21 -28.60
C SER A 690 -21.68 -29.62 -27.48
N GLN A 691 -22.97 -29.31 -27.63
CA GLN A 691 -24.02 -29.79 -26.72
C GLN A 691 -24.16 -31.31 -26.74
N ARG A 692 -24.13 -31.95 -27.92
CA ARG A 692 -24.14 -33.42 -28.03
C ARG A 692 -22.95 -34.09 -27.33
N ILE A 693 -21.77 -33.44 -27.35
CA ILE A 693 -20.58 -33.95 -26.65
C ILE A 693 -20.76 -33.86 -25.13
N ASP A 694 -21.36 -32.77 -24.62
CA ASP A 694 -21.68 -32.63 -23.19
C ASP A 694 -22.66 -33.70 -22.71
N GLU A 695 -23.72 -33.96 -23.48
CA GLU A 695 -24.68 -35.05 -23.21
C GLU A 695 -23.98 -36.42 -23.13
N PHE A 696 -23.06 -36.71 -24.04
CA PHE A 696 -22.27 -37.95 -24.02
C PHE A 696 -21.41 -38.09 -22.75
N LEU A 697 -20.72 -37.01 -22.34
CA LEU A 697 -19.86 -37.01 -21.16
C LEU A 697 -20.64 -37.20 -19.86
N LYS A 698 -21.87 -36.67 -19.78
CA LYS A 698 -22.73 -36.76 -18.59
C LYS A 698 -23.45 -38.09 -18.47
N GLU A 699 -24.11 -38.55 -19.54
CA GLU A 699 -25.09 -39.65 -19.43
C GLU A 699 -24.63 -40.96 -20.05
N GLN A 700 -23.83 -40.92 -21.12
CA GLN A 700 -23.53 -42.13 -21.92
C GLN A 700 -22.20 -42.80 -21.53
N LYS A 701 -21.24 -42.04 -20.98
CA LYS A 701 -19.91 -42.54 -20.61
C LYS A 701 -19.91 -43.21 -19.23
N TYR A 702 -19.47 -44.49 -19.15
CA TYR A 702 -19.39 -45.23 -17.87
C TYR A 702 -18.28 -44.73 -16.92
N SER A 703 -17.11 -44.38 -17.45
CA SER A 703 -16.00 -43.86 -16.64
C SER A 703 -16.15 -42.34 -16.42
N ASN A 704 -17.28 -41.95 -15.82
CA ASN A 704 -17.66 -40.56 -15.54
C ASN A 704 -17.11 -40.07 -14.18
N GLU A 705 -17.37 -38.80 -13.83
CA GLU A 705 -16.97 -38.19 -12.55
C GLU A 705 -17.54 -38.98 -11.35
N GLU A 706 -18.78 -39.46 -11.43
CA GLU A 706 -19.47 -40.16 -10.34
C GLU A 706 -18.75 -41.45 -9.92
N LEU A 707 -18.26 -42.25 -10.88
CA LEU A 707 -17.49 -43.46 -10.61
C LEU A 707 -16.22 -43.16 -9.79
N TYR A 708 -15.46 -42.13 -10.19
CA TYR A 708 -14.22 -41.77 -9.50
C TYR A 708 -14.47 -41.13 -8.14
N LEU A 709 -15.54 -40.35 -7.97
CA LEU A 709 -15.96 -39.83 -6.66
C LEU A 709 -16.29 -40.96 -5.69
N TRP A 710 -17.01 -42.00 -6.16
CA TRP A 710 -17.28 -43.20 -5.36
C TRP A 710 -15.98 -43.91 -4.96
N MET A 711 -15.07 -44.14 -5.92
CA MET A 711 -13.76 -44.77 -5.64
C MET A 711 -12.93 -43.98 -4.62
N GLN A 712 -12.90 -42.64 -4.72
CA GLN A 712 -12.20 -41.78 -3.77
C GLN A 712 -12.74 -41.95 -2.35
N GLY A 713 -14.07 -42.04 -2.19
CA GLY A 713 -14.72 -42.22 -0.89
C GLY A 713 -14.32 -43.53 -0.21
N GLU A 714 -14.42 -44.65 -0.94
CA GLU A 714 -14.09 -45.98 -0.41
C GLU A 714 -12.59 -46.11 -0.08
N ILE A 715 -11.71 -45.70 -1.01
CA ILE A 715 -10.26 -45.79 -0.80
C ILE A 715 -9.83 -44.91 0.38
N SER A 716 -10.34 -43.67 0.48
CA SER A 716 -9.97 -42.75 1.57
C SER A 716 -10.32 -43.29 2.95
N LYS A 717 -11.45 -44.02 3.07
CA LYS A 717 -11.85 -44.64 4.32
C LYS A 717 -10.86 -45.73 4.73
N THR A 718 -10.57 -46.66 3.83
CA THR A 718 -9.60 -47.74 4.08
C THR A 718 -8.19 -47.22 4.35
N TYR A 719 -7.80 -46.14 3.69
CA TYR A 719 -6.49 -45.51 3.83
C TYR A 719 -6.27 -44.94 5.24
N PHE A 720 -7.28 -44.28 5.81
CA PHE A 720 -7.19 -43.71 7.16
C PHE A 720 -7.15 -44.78 8.26
N ASP A 721 -7.91 -45.87 8.08
CA ASP A 721 -7.91 -46.98 9.04
C ASP A 721 -6.55 -47.71 9.05
N CYS A 722 -5.95 -47.92 7.88
CA CYS A 722 -4.59 -48.45 7.75
C CYS A 722 -3.55 -47.52 8.40
N TYR A 723 -3.69 -46.19 8.23
CA TYR A 723 -2.82 -45.20 8.85
C TYR A 723 -2.82 -45.30 10.37
N LYS A 724 -4.01 -45.35 11.00
CA LYS A 724 -4.13 -45.49 12.46
C LYS A 724 -3.40 -46.73 12.97
N LEU A 725 -3.63 -47.86 12.31
CA LEU A 725 -3.00 -49.13 12.69
C LEU A 725 -1.46 -49.07 12.55
N ALA A 726 -0.96 -48.48 11.46
CA ALA A 726 0.48 -48.31 11.24
C ALA A 726 1.11 -47.36 12.27
N PHE A 727 0.46 -46.22 12.54
CA PHE A 727 0.91 -45.23 13.53
C PHE A 727 0.95 -45.82 14.93
N ASP A 728 -0.11 -46.53 15.33
CA ASP A 728 -0.18 -47.13 16.65
C ASP A 728 0.90 -48.20 16.85
N THR A 729 1.16 -49.02 15.82
CA THR A 729 2.22 -50.03 15.86
C THR A 729 3.61 -49.38 15.92
N ALA A 730 3.84 -48.29 15.19
CA ALA A 730 5.09 -47.54 15.21
C ALA A 730 5.35 -46.87 16.57
N LYS A 731 4.32 -46.27 17.18
CA LYS A 731 4.45 -45.62 18.49
C LYS A 731 4.70 -46.64 19.60
N LYS A 732 4.06 -47.82 19.52
CA LYS A 732 4.35 -48.96 20.40
C LYS A 732 5.80 -49.46 20.25
N ALA A 733 6.34 -49.46 19.03
CA ALA A 733 7.74 -49.78 18.79
C ALA A 733 8.68 -48.76 19.45
N GLU A 734 8.40 -47.45 19.35
CA GLU A 734 9.19 -46.39 19.99
C GLU A 734 9.26 -46.55 21.51
N ILE A 735 8.12 -46.79 22.15
CA ILE A 735 8.04 -46.98 23.61
C ILE A 735 8.83 -48.22 24.04
N THR A 736 8.72 -49.31 23.26
CA THR A 736 9.47 -50.55 23.50
C THR A 736 10.99 -50.32 23.36
N MET A 737 11.42 -49.55 22.37
CA MET A 737 12.82 -49.15 22.19
C MET A 737 13.36 -48.38 23.41
N LYS A 738 12.60 -47.37 23.86
CA LYS A 738 12.93 -46.55 25.03
C LYS A 738 13.00 -47.40 26.30
N HIS A 739 12.11 -48.38 26.44
CA HIS A 739 12.13 -49.34 27.55
C HIS A 739 13.35 -50.28 27.51
N GLU A 740 13.77 -50.77 26.34
CA GLU A 740 14.94 -51.64 26.23
C GLU A 740 16.26 -50.93 26.52
N LEU A 741 16.47 -49.75 25.91
CA LEU A 741 17.76 -49.06 25.97
C LEU A 741 17.89 -48.15 27.20
N MET A 742 16.79 -47.55 27.67
CA MET A 742 16.73 -46.60 28.80
C MET A 742 17.96 -45.66 28.84
N ARG A 743 18.17 -44.98 27.72
CA ARG A 743 19.25 -44.01 27.52
C ARG A 743 18.66 -42.62 27.55
N LYS A 744 19.33 -41.70 28.24
CA LYS A 744 18.85 -40.32 28.35
C LYS A 744 18.75 -39.69 26.96
N GLU A 745 19.73 -39.96 26.10
CA GLU A 745 19.82 -39.46 24.73
C GLU A 745 18.60 -39.85 23.88
N LEU A 746 18.04 -41.05 24.09
CA LEU A 746 16.89 -41.55 23.33
C LEU A 746 15.56 -41.21 23.99
N ASN A 747 15.52 -41.08 25.32
CA ASN A 747 14.30 -40.76 26.04
C ASN A 747 13.86 -39.31 25.80
N GLU A 748 14.80 -38.40 25.57
CA GLU A 748 14.54 -36.99 25.24
C GLU A 748 14.10 -36.80 23.77
N GLN A 749 14.41 -37.75 22.89
CA GLN A 749 14.06 -37.68 21.47
C GLN A 749 12.72 -38.38 21.20
N ASP A 750 11.81 -37.69 20.53
CA ASP A 750 10.62 -38.30 19.94
C ASP A 750 10.88 -38.65 18.47
N PHE A 751 10.84 -39.95 18.16
CA PHE A 751 11.05 -40.44 16.80
C PHE A 751 9.75 -40.40 16.01
N ILE A 752 8.65 -40.88 16.59
CA ILE A 752 7.33 -40.90 15.94
C ILE A 752 6.55 -39.68 16.40
N LYS A 753 6.40 -38.73 15.48
CA LYS A 753 5.75 -37.43 15.70
C LYS A 753 4.23 -37.54 15.61
N PHE A 754 3.54 -36.67 16.32
CA PHE A 754 2.12 -36.45 16.08
C PHE A 754 1.94 -35.65 14.78
N ASN A 755 0.86 -35.88 14.00
CA ASN A 755 0.51 -35.17 12.76
C ASN A 755 1.23 -35.61 11.45
N TYR A 756 1.36 -36.92 11.21
CA TYR A 756 1.70 -37.40 9.85
C TYR A 756 0.53 -37.32 8.89
N TRP A 757 -0.70 -37.36 9.40
CA TRP A 757 -1.92 -37.28 8.61
C TRP A 757 -2.38 -35.84 8.45
N ASP A 758 -2.10 -35.26 7.28
CA ASP A 758 -2.62 -33.95 6.90
C ASP A 758 -4.06 -34.08 6.36
N ALA A 759 -5.04 -33.69 7.17
CA ALA A 759 -6.45 -33.72 6.78
C ALA A 759 -6.72 -32.83 5.54
N GLY A 760 -6.02 -31.70 5.39
CA GLY A 760 -6.16 -30.81 4.25
C GLY A 760 -5.69 -31.42 2.92
N ARG A 761 -4.83 -32.44 2.98
CA ARG A 761 -4.31 -33.19 1.81
C ARG A 761 -4.76 -34.64 1.78
N LYS A 762 -5.88 -34.97 2.45
CA LYS A 762 -6.44 -36.33 2.54
C LYS A 762 -5.41 -37.39 3.01
N GLY A 763 -4.43 -36.98 3.81
CA GLY A 763 -3.40 -37.85 4.38
C GLY A 763 -2.29 -38.29 3.42
N LEU A 764 -2.22 -37.77 2.18
CA LEU A 764 -1.19 -38.14 1.22
C LEU A 764 0.22 -37.93 1.77
N LEU A 765 1.15 -38.82 1.42
CA LEU A 765 2.54 -38.87 1.90
C LEU A 765 2.74 -39.20 3.39
N SER A 766 1.67 -39.47 4.14
CA SER A 766 1.76 -39.88 5.54
C SER A 766 2.57 -41.18 5.72
N GLY A 767 2.48 -42.10 4.76
CA GLY A 767 3.23 -43.37 4.78
C GLY A 767 4.73 -43.22 4.54
N GLU A 768 5.14 -42.32 3.65
CA GLU A 768 6.54 -41.99 3.37
C GLU A 768 7.23 -41.34 4.55
N ALA A 769 6.56 -40.36 5.17
CA ALA A 769 7.08 -39.67 6.35
C ALA A 769 7.21 -40.63 7.54
N LEU A 770 6.16 -41.41 7.82
CA LEU A 770 6.16 -42.38 8.91
C LEU A 770 7.24 -43.46 8.69
N PHE A 771 7.39 -43.97 7.47
CA PHE A 771 8.42 -44.95 7.13
C PHE A 771 9.85 -44.44 7.39
N MET A 772 10.14 -43.18 7.02
CA MET A 772 11.47 -42.60 7.23
C MET A 772 11.80 -42.46 8.72
N ASP A 773 10.83 -42.02 9.53
CA ASP A 773 11.03 -41.86 10.96
C ASP A 773 11.13 -43.21 11.68
N ILE A 774 10.38 -44.24 11.25
CA ILE A 774 10.59 -45.62 11.71
C ILE A 774 12.01 -46.11 11.36
N LYS A 775 12.52 -45.81 10.17
CA LYS A 775 13.90 -46.18 9.78
C LYS A 775 14.96 -45.43 10.60
N ARG A 776 14.75 -44.15 10.92
CA ARG A 776 15.63 -43.41 11.84
C ARG A 776 15.64 -44.01 13.23
N MET A 777 14.47 -44.40 13.74
CA MET A 777 14.35 -45.11 15.02
C MET A 777 15.09 -46.44 15.00
N GLU A 778 14.96 -47.23 13.93
CA GLU A 778 15.70 -48.49 13.76
C GLU A 778 17.23 -48.27 13.76
N LEU A 779 17.72 -47.27 13.05
CA LEU A 779 19.15 -46.93 13.04
C LEU A 779 19.64 -46.45 14.41
N ALA A 780 18.87 -45.58 15.08
CA ALA A 780 19.19 -45.09 16.42
C ALA A 780 19.29 -46.25 17.43
N TYR A 781 18.42 -47.25 17.31
CA TYR A 781 18.50 -48.47 18.10
C TYR A 781 19.81 -49.21 17.87
N LEU A 782 20.21 -49.42 16.61
CA LEU A 782 21.45 -50.12 16.27
C LEU A 782 22.71 -49.39 16.79
N GLU A 783 22.74 -48.06 16.75
CA GLU A 783 23.86 -47.26 17.26
C GLU A 783 23.99 -47.29 18.79
N HIS A 784 22.85 -47.30 19.48
CA HIS A 784 22.79 -47.14 20.95
C HIS A 784 22.68 -48.47 21.70
N ASN A 785 22.41 -49.57 20.99
CA ASN A 785 22.46 -50.93 21.51
C ASN A 785 23.92 -51.37 21.71
N LYS A 786 24.54 -50.81 22.74
CA LYS A 786 25.90 -51.12 23.19
C LYS A 786 25.84 -52.11 24.35
N ARG A 787 26.85 -52.97 24.43
CA ARG A 787 26.96 -53.97 25.49
C ARG A 787 27.18 -53.29 26.85
N GLU A 788 26.35 -53.66 27.83
CA GLU A 788 26.45 -53.21 29.22
C GLU A 788 27.29 -54.20 30.05
N PHE A 789 27.69 -53.85 31.27
CA PHE A 789 28.42 -54.77 32.14
C PHE A 789 27.47 -55.84 32.67
N GLU A 790 27.68 -57.09 32.26
CA GLU A 790 26.91 -58.25 32.70
C GLU A 790 27.53 -58.79 34.00
N ILE A 791 26.83 -58.65 35.13
CA ILE A 791 27.33 -59.01 36.46
C ILE A 791 26.38 -60.02 37.11
N THR A 792 26.94 -60.94 37.89
CA THR A 792 26.16 -61.90 38.69
C THR A 792 26.43 -61.65 40.17
N LYS A 793 25.37 -61.41 40.95
CA LYS A 793 25.42 -61.31 42.42
C LYS A 793 24.68 -62.49 43.03
N HIS A 794 25.28 -63.10 44.04
CA HIS A 794 24.63 -64.10 44.88
C HIS A 794 24.28 -63.47 46.23
N ILE A 795 23.00 -63.50 46.59
CA ILE A 795 22.47 -62.84 47.78
C ILE A 795 21.95 -63.93 48.70
N SER A 796 22.65 -64.11 49.82
CA SER A 796 22.31 -65.06 50.88
C SER A 796 21.36 -64.40 51.87
N LEU A 797 20.19 -65.00 52.08
CA LEU A 797 19.21 -64.51 53.04
C LEU A 797 19.74 -64.62 54.48
N GLN A 798 20.44 -65.69 54.81
CA GLN A 798 21.05 -65.88 56.14
C GLN A 798 22.01 -64.73 56.51
N ARG A 799 22.71 -64.15 55.53
CA ARG A 799 23.65 -63.04 55.74
C ARG A 799 22.99 -61.67 55.67
N LEU A 800 22.00 -61.50 54.79
CA LEU A 800 21.33 -60.22 54.57
C LEU A 800 20.31 -59.91 55.66
N ASP A 801 19.46 -60.88 55.99
CA ASP A 801 18.42 -60.75 57.02
C ASP A 801 18.15 -62.13 57.66
N PRO A 802 18.88 -62.48 58.75
CA PRO A 802 18.72 -63.77 59.41
C PRO A 802 17.33 -63.96 60.04
N LEU A 803 16.65 -62.87 60.42
CA LEU A 803 15.30 -62.95 60.96
C LEU A 803 14.30 -63.32 59.87
N ALA A 804 14.45 -62.77 58.66
CA ALA A 804 13.63 -63.16 57.50
C ALA A 804 13.79 -64.64 57.11
N LEU A 805 14.96 -65.25 57.34
CA LEU A 805 15.15 -66.68 57.15
C LEU A 805 14.40 -67.51 58.20
N LEU A 806 14.45 -67.09 59.47
CA LEU A 806 13.72 -67.76 60.55
C LEU A 806 12.20 -67.64 60.36
N THR A 807 11.70 -66.48 59.96
CA THR A 807 10.27 -66.30 59.66
C THR A 807 9.83 -67.15 58.47
N LEU A 808 10.67 -67.30 57.45
CA LEU A 808 10.42 -68.20 56.33
C LEU A 808 10.31 -69.66 56.78
N LYS A 809 11.21 -70.14 57.65
CA LYS A 809 11.15 -71.51 58.21
C LYS A 809 9.90 -71.73 59.06
N ALA A 810 9.57 -70.75 59.91
CA ALA A 810 8.46 -70.80 60.85
C ALA A 810 7.10 -70.76 60.14
N THR A 811 6.89 -69.75 59.30
CA THR A 811 5.58 -69.40 58.72
C THR A 811 5.40 -69.86 57.28
N GLY A 812 6.49 -70.16 56.56
CA GLY A 812 6.49 -70.41 55.12
C GLY A 812 6.52 -69.15 54.26
N THR A 813 6.50 -67.94 54.84
CA THR A 813 6.54 -66.69 54.05
C THR A 813 7.53 -65.68 54.63
N CYS A 814 8.21 -64.92 53.77
CA CYS A 814 9.00 -63.78 54.21
C CYS A 814 9.09 -62.68 53.15
N THR A 815 9.39 -61.46 53.59
CA THR A 815 9.69 -60.31 52.72
C THR A 815 11.15 -59.93 52.87
N ILE A 816 11.84 -59.77 51.75
CA ILE A 816 13.25 -59.39 51.71
C ILE A 816 13.37 -58.02 51.05
N ASN A 817 14.11 -57.11 51.68
CA ASN A 817 14.51 -55.86 51.06
C ASN A 817 15.96 -55.94 50.61
N ILE A 818 16.22 -55.72 49.31
CA ILE A 818 17.56 -55.71 48.73
C ILE A 818 18.00 -54.25 48.54
N PRO A 819 18.92 -53.76 49.39
CA PRO A 819 19.35 -52.37 49.38
C PRO A 819 20.45 -52.09 48.36
N GLU A 820 20.64 -50.81 48.03
CA GLU A 820 21.64 -50.37 47.04
C GLU A 820 23.09 -50.70 47.45
N TRP A 821 23.42 -50.50 48.74
CA TRP A 821 24.78 -50.68 49.26
C TRP A 821 25.32 -52.10 49.03
N LEU A 822 24.45 -53.11 48.91
CA LEU A 822 24.86 -54.49 48.69
C LEU A 822 25.59 -54.70 47.34
N PHE A 823 25.24 -53.88 46.35
CA PHE A 823 25.88 -53.89 45.03
C PHE A 823 27.07 -52.94 44.97
N ASP A 824 27.08 -51.89 45.78
CA ASP A 824 28.20 -50.95 45.90
C ASP A 824 29.42 -51.58 46.58
N LEU A 825 29.20 -52.51 47.53
CA LEU A 825 30.27 -53.29 48.16
C LEU A 825 31.10 -54.09 47.14
N ASP A 826 30.47 -54.62 46.09
CA ASP A 826 31.18 -55.39 45.06
C ASP A 826 31.78 -54.47 43.99
N CYS A 827 31.01 -53.47 43.56
CA CYS A 827 31.36 -52.59 42.46
C CYS A 827 30.88 -51.15 42.75
N PRO A 828 31.69 -50.35 43.47
CA PRO A 828 31.34 -48.97 43.78
C PRO A 828 31.40 -48.09 42.52
N GLY A 829 30.42 -47.20 42.36
CA GLY A 829 30.32 -46.30 41.21
C GLY A 829 29.56 -46.85 40.00
N HIS A 830 28.93 -48.02 40.11
CA HIS A 830 28.00 -48.51 39.09
C HIS A 830 26.59 -47.91 39.29
N TYR A 831 25.96 -47.51 38.19
CA TYR A 831 24.58 -47.03 38.15
C TYR A 831 23.80 -47.76 37.05
N MET A 832 22.50 -47.48 36.92
CA MET A 832 21.62 -48.12 35.94
C MET A 832 21.60 -49.65 36.05
N ARG A 833 21.48 -50.15 37.28
CA ARG A 833 21.49 -51.59 37.57
C ARG A 833 20.12 -52.20 37.24
N ARG A 834 20.07 -53.05 36.22
CA ARG A 834 18.84 -53.68 35.72
C ARG A 834 18.94 -55.18 35.72
N ILE A 835 17.93 -55.83 36.26
CA ILE A 835 17.81 -57.28 36.28
C ILE A 835 17.73 -57.80 34.85
N LYS A 836 18.54 -58.81 34.54
CA LYS A 836 18.48 -59.58 33.31
C LYS A 836 17.78 -60.93 33.53
N SER A 837 18.05 -61.56 34.67
CA SER A 837 17.32 -62.74 35.15
C SER A 837 17.56 -62.95 36.64
N VAL A 838 16.57 -63.52 37.34
CA VAL A 838 16.73 -63.99 38.72
C VAL A 838 16.48 -65.49 38.77
N SER A 839 17.35 -66.22 39.47
CA SER A 839 17.13 -67.62 39.81
C SER A 839 17.30 -67.84 41.31
N LEU A 840 16.64 -68.87 41.84
CA LEU A 840 16.56 -69.15 43.27
C LEU A 840 17.17 -70.53 43.58
N SER A 841 18.01 -70.56 44.61
CA SER A 841 18.55 -71.80 45.18
C SER A 841 18.20 -71.90 46.66
N ILE A 842 17.62 -73.02 47.08
CA ILE A 842 17.30 -73.31 48.48
C ILE A 842 18.04 -74.58 48.89
N PRO A 843 19.27 -74.48 49.43
CA PRO A 843 19.97 -75.63 50.00
C PRO A 843 19.18 -76.20 51.19
N CYS A 844 18.54 -77.34 50.98
CA CYS A 844 17.75 -78.06 51.97
C CYS A 844 17.88 -79.58 51.78
N ILE A 845 17.50 -80.35 52.80
CA ILE A 845 17.51 -81.81 52.74
C ILE A 845 16.12 -82.27 52.33
N VAL A 846 16.01 -82.75 51.09
CA VAL A 846 14.76 -83.27 50.53
C VAL A 846 14.93 -84.70 50.04
N GLY A 847 13.86 -85.48 50.09
CA GLY A 847 13.83 -86.82 49.54
C GLY A 847 13.95 -86.82 48.01
N PRO A 848 14.40 -87.93 47.39
CA PRO A 848 14.43 -88.04 45.94
C PRO A 848 13.03 -87.80 45.34
N TYR A 849 12.96 -87.04 44.24
CA TYR A 849 11.73 -86.65 43.55
C TYR A 849 10.75 -85.75 44.33
N THR A 850 11.14 -85.19 45.48
CA THR A 850 10.34 -84.18 46.18
C THR A 850 10.65 -82.79 45.60
N SER A 851 9.64 -82.05 45.16
CA SER A 851 9.82 -80.71 44.60
C SER A 851 9.93 -79.65 45.69
N VAL A 852 10.73 -78.62 45.42
CA VAL A 852 10.86 -77.45 46.29
C VAL A 852 10.15 -76.30 45.60
N ASN A 853 8.85 -76.15 45.91
CA ASN A 853 8.00 -75.13 45.31
C ASN A 853 8.02 -73.84 46.13
N CYS A 854 8.80 -72.87 45.69
CA CYS A 854 8.82 -71.52 46.25
C CYS A 854 8.38 -70.52 45.19
N THR A 855 7.39 -69.67 45.53
CA THR A 855 7.00 -68.51 44.71
C THR A 855 7.86 -67.32 45.09
N LEU A 856 8.47 -66.69 44.08
CA LEU A 856 9.26 -65.48 44.22
C LEU A 856 8.56 -64.35 43.46
N SER A 857 8.16 -63.31 44.17
CA SER A 857 7.40 -62.18 43.61
C SER A 857 8.11 -60.85 43.85
N LEU A 858 8.23 -60.04 42.80
CA LEU A 858 8.79 -58.69 42.86
C LEU A 858 7.69 -57.68 43.21
N GLN A 859 7.77 -57.05 44.38
CA GLN A 859 6.75 -56.10 44.86
C GLN A 859 7.05 -54.67 44.41
N LYS A 860 8.32 -54.26 44.53
CA LYS A 860 8.81 -52.94 44.19
C LYS A 860 10.20 -53.07 43.59
N SER A 861 10.49 -52.30 42.54
CA SER A 861 11.86 -52.16 42.03
C SER A 861 12.21 -50.70 41.75
N SER A 862 13.48 -50.35 41.89
CA SER A 862 14.01 -49.01 41.68
C SER A 862 15.31 -49.07 40.89
N ILE A 863 15.45 -48.18 39.90
CA ILE A 863 16.65 -48.04 39.09
C ILE A 863 17.23 -46.64 39.31
N ARG A 864 18.51 -46.56 39.68
CA ARG A 864 19.26 -45.30 39.62
C ARG A 864 19.58 -44.97 38.15
N THR A 865 18.87 -44.01 37.57
CA THR A 865 18.98 -43.62 36.15
C THR A 865 20.10 -42.62 35.89
N SER A 866 20.49 -41.84 36.90
CA SER A 866 21.51 -40.79 36.79
C SER A 866 22.83 -41.17 37.46
N SER A 867 23.94 -40.70 36.90
CA SER A 867 25.30 -40.84 37.45
C SER A 867 25.72 -39.67 38.35
N LEU A 868 24.86 -38.68 38.55
CA LEU A 868 25.14 -37.44 39.29
C LEU A 868 24.82 -37.57 40.78
N LEU A 869 25.60 -36.88 41.61
CA LEU A 869 25.31 -36.66 43.04
C LEU A 869 24.42 -35.43 43.19
N GLU A 870 23.43 -35.48 44.08
CA GLU A 870 22.50 -34.38 44.34
C GLU A 870 22.94 -33.67 45.61
N ASN A 871 23.23 -32.37 45.54
CA ASN A 871 23.79 -31.57 46.65
C ASN A 871 25.04 -32.20 47.30
N GLY A 872 25.84 -32.94 46.52
CA GLY A 872 27.02 -33.66 47.02
C GLY A 872 26.72 -34.99 47.71
N ASN A 873 25.44 -35.34 47.88
CA ASN A 873 25.03 -36.54 48.62
C ASN A 873 24.75 -37.74 47.69
N TYR A 874 25.30 -38.89 48.10
CA TYR A 874 25.11 -40.18 47.42
C TYR A 874 23.77 -40.84 47.75
N ALA A 875 23.38 -40.78 49.03
CA ALA A 875 22.18 -41.41 49.54
C ALA A 875 20.93 -40.87 48.82
N ARG A 876 19.95 -41.75 48.64
CA ARG A 876 18.64 -41.39 48.11
C ARG A 876 17.92 -40.50 49.13
N ASN A 877 17.27 -39.44 48.64
CA ASN A 877 16.37 -38.65 49.47
C ASN A 877 15.05 -39.43 49.64
N GLU A 878 14.70 -39.79 50.88
CA GLU A 878 13.48 -40.57 51.18
C GLU A 878 12.25 -39.68 51.44
N THR A 879 12.45 -38.36 51.65
CA THR A 879 11.37 -37.41 51.95
C THR A 879 10.80 -36.70 50.73
N GLU A 880 11.54 -36.61 49.62
CA GLU A 880 11.13 -35.94 48.37
C GLU A 880 11.34 -36.88 47.15
N GLU A 881 10.68 -36.58 46.02
CA GLU A 881 10.86 -37.34 44.78
C GLU A 881 12.24 -37.10 44.15
N ASP A 882 13.15 -38.05 44.37
CA ASP A 882 14.51 -38.04 43.79
C ASP A 882 14.48 -38.49 42.32
N ILE A 883 14.63 -37.53 41.39
CA ILE A 883 14.65 -37.75 39.93
C ILE A 883 15.78 -38.67 39.44
N ARG A 884 16.80 -38.93 40.27
CA ARG A 884 17.89 -39.86 39.94
C ARG A 884 17.43 -41.30 40.00
N PHE A 885 16.30 -41.58 40.64
CA PHE A 885 15.70 -42.90 40.75
C PHE A 885 14.39 -42.97 39.98
N ARG A 886 14.20 -44.08 39.26
CA ARG A 886 12.91 -44.45 38.69
C ARG A 886 12.37 -45.65 39.43
N ASP A 887 11.28 -45.44 40.15
CA ASP A 887 10.56 -46.50 40.85
C ASP A 887 9.47 -47.11 39.97
N TYR A 888 9.32 -48.42 40.08
CA TYR A 888 8.20 -49.16 39.51
C TYR A 888 7.40 -49.79 40.64
N TYR A 889 6.16 -49.35 40.74
CA TYR A 889 5.15 -49.85 41.65
C TYR A 889 4.06 -50.56 40.83
N GLY A 890 3.65 -51.77 41.21
CA GLY A 890 2.36 -52.31 40.75
C GLY A 890 2.36 -53.27 39.55
N ALA A 891 3.49 -53.85 39.14
CA ALA A 891 3.49 -55.03 38.29
C ALA A 891 4.08 -56.21 39.08
N ILE A 892 3.23 -56.96 39.81
CA ILE A 892 3.65 -58.19 40.51
C ILE A 892 3.99 -59.23 39.43
N GLN A 893 5.22 -59.21 38.96
CA GLN A 893 5.79 -60.36 38.25
C GLN A 893 6.14 -61.41 39.31
N SER A 894 5.97 -62.69 38.96
CA SER A 894 6.30 -63.80 39.85
C SER A 894 6.89 -64.95 39.04
N ILE A 895 7.77 -65.70 39.69
CA ILE A 895 8.25 -66.99 39.21
C ILE A 895 8.00 -68.03 40.29
N VAL A 896 7.88 -69.29 39.89
CA VAL A 896 7.71 -70.42 40.81
C VAL A 896 8.81 -71.42 40.55
N THR A 897 9.47 -71.87 41.61
CA THR A 897 10.50 -72.91 41.53
C THR A 897 9.89 -74.31 41.60
N SER A 898 10.59 -75.27 41.02
CA SER A 898 10.27 -76.70 41.05
C SER A 898 11.38 -77.51 41.71
N THR A 899 12.64 -77.22 41.41
CA THR A 899 13.80 -77.91 42.02
C THR A 899 14.53 -77.05 43.05
N ALA A 900 14.36 -75.73 42.98
CA ALA A 900 15.09 -74.73 43.78
C ALA A 900 16.61 -74.97 43.81
N GLN A 901 17.17 -75.43 42.69
CA GLN A 901 18.61 -75.46 42.43
C GLN A 901 18.89 -74.59 41.21
N ASN A 902 19.27 -73.33 41.46
CA ASN A 902 19.49 -72.32 40.44
C ASN A 902 18.31 -72.19 39.45
N ASP A 903 17.09 -72.25 39.97
CA ASP A 903 15.86 -72.34 39.20
C ASP A 903 15.31 -70.94 38.88
N SER A 904 15.10 -70.64 37.60
CA SER A 904 14.59 -69.34 37.13
C SER A 904 13.08 -69.29 36.91
N GLY A 905 12.36 -70.39 37.19
CA GLY A 905 10.91 -70.52 36.94
C GLY A 905 10.52 -70.58 35.46
N LEU A 906 11.47 -70.91 34.60
CA LEU A 906 11.28 -71.21 33.18
C LEU A 906 11.82 -72.62 32.91
N PHE A 907 11.23 -73.33 31.95
CA PHE A 907 11.72 -74.67 31.55
C PHE A 907 13.14 -74.60 30.98
N GLU A 908 13.42 -73.59 30.16
CA GLU A 908 14.75 -73.30 29.63
C GLU A 908 14.97 -71.78 29.66
N LEU A 909 16.06 -71.34 30.29
CA LEU A 909 16.45 -69.93 30.32
C LEU A 909 17.19 -69.56 29.02
N ASN A 910 16.49 -68.97 28.06
CA ASN A 910 17.08 -68.52 26.80
C ASN A 910 17.14 -66.99 26.71
N PHE A 911 18.35 -66.43 26.66
CA PHE A 911 18.56 -64.98 26.54
C PHE A 911 18.24 -64.39 25.15
N ARG A 912 17.97 -65.23 24.15
CA ARG A 912 17.61 -64.83 22.78
C ARG A 912 16.10 -64.94 22.47
N ASP A 913 15.24 -65.17 23.47
CA ASP A 913 13.78 -65.13 23.25
C ASP A 913 13.35 -63.72 22.77
N GLU A 914 12.40 -63.65 21.84
CA GLU A 914 11.82 -62.41 21.34
C GLU A 914 10.99 -61.68 22.39
N ARG A 915 10.63 -62.34 23.49
CA ARG A 915 9.94 -61.75 24.64
C ARG A 915 10.91 -61.37 25.75
N PHE A 916 10.44 -60.51 26.65
CA PHE A 916 11.16 -60.20 27.88
C PHE A 916 11.11 -61.38 28.86
N LEU A 917 12.25 -61.70 29.49
CA LEU A 917 12.33 -62.68 30.57
C LEU A 917 11.63 -62.15 31.85
N PRO A 918 11.25 -63.04 32.78
CA PRO A 918 10.73 -62.62 34.07
C PRO A 918 11.69 -61.66 34.77
N PHE A 919 11.16 -60.52 35.23
CA PHE A 919 11.88 -59.42 35.88
C PHE A 919 12.90 -58.67 34.99
N GLU A 920 13.00 -59.00 33.70
CA GLU A 920 13.94 -58.32 32.79
C GLU A 920 13.62 -56.82 32.69
N GLY A 921 14.64 -55.99 32.90
CA GLY A 921 14.52 -54.53 32.87
C GLY A 921 14.06 -53.89 34.19
N SER A 922 13.69 -54.68 35.21
CA SER A 922 13.40 -54.19 36.56
C SER A 922 14.68 -53.77 37.30
N GLY A 923 14.56 -52.91 38.31
CA GLY A 923 15.70 -52.45 39.11
C GLY A 923 16.22 -53.47 40.10
N THR A 924 17.54 -53.47 40.34
CA THR A 924 18.15 -54.38 41.33
C THR A 924 17.84 -53.98 42.77
N ILE A 925 17.63 -52.69 43.04
CA ILE A 925 17.13 -52.20 44.32
C ILE A 925 15.66 -52.57 44.39
N SER A 926 15.31 -53.51 45.26
CA SER A 926 14.03 -54.19 45.12
C SER A 926 13.54 -54.83 46.40
N THR A 927 12.22 -54.95 46.52
CA THR A 927 11.54 -55.66 47.60
C THR A 927 10.90 -56.92 47.05
N TRP A 928 11.25 -58.06 47.62
CA TRP A 928 10.82 -59.39 47.20
C TRP A 928 9.96 -60.04 48.27
N ARG A 929 9.03 -60.88 47.84
CA ARG A 929 8.26 -61.77 48.71
C ARG A 929 8.53 -63.20 48.30
N LEU A 930 8.94 -64.03 49.26
CA LEU A 930 9.03 -65.48 49.11
C LEU A 930 7.89 -66.17 49.85
N GLU A 931 7.35 -67.18 49.20
CA GLU A 931 6.20 -67.93 49.69
C GLU A 931 6.37 -69.42 49.37
N LEU A 932 6.52 -70.20 50.44
CA LEU A 932 6.51 -71.65 50.47
C LEU A 932 5.12 -72.14 50.93
N PRO A 933 4.65 -73.31 50.47
CA PRO A 933 3.39 -73.91 50.90
C PRO A 933 3.32 -74.13 52.42
N SER A 934 2.54 -73.32 53.13
CA SER A 934 2.45 -73.37 54.59
C SER A 934 1.46 -74.41 55.11
N THR A 935 0.42 -74.76 54.33
CA THR A 935 -0.66 -75.68 54.73
C THR A 935 -0.28 -77.16 54.65
N LEU A 936 0.53 -77.54 53.66
CA LEU A 936 1.00 -78.91 53.45
C LEU A 936 2.51 -78.88 53.13
N ARG A 937 3.34 -79.07 54.15
CA ARG A 937 4.80 -79.10 54.00
C ARG A 937 5.24 -80.45 53.44
N GLN A 938 5.80 -80.47 52.23
CA GLN A 938 6.29 -81.69 51.58
C GLN A 938 7.66 -82.16 52.10
N PHE A 939 8.41 -81.27 52.73
CA PHE A 939 9.69 -81.56 53.38
C PHE A 939 9.85 -80.66 54.59
N ASP A 940 10.78 -81.01 55.48
CA ASP A 940 11.03 -80.25 56.70
C ASP A 940 11.80 -78.95 56.38
N TYR A 941 11.16 -77.81 56.60
CA TYR A 941 11.74 -76.48 56.36
C TYR A 941 12.88 -76.15 57.32
N ASN A 942 12.99 -76.85 58.46
CA ASN A 942 14.13 -76.67 59.36
C ASN A 942 15.45 -77.06 58.71
N THR A 943 15.41 -77.96 57.72
CA THR A 943 16.58 -78.39 56.93
C THR A 943 17.08 -77.34 55.93
N ILE A 944 16.33 -76.25 55.73
CA ILE A 944 16.78 -75.13 54.88
C ILE A 944 17.98 -74.47 55.55
N ASN A 945 19.14 -74.54 54.93
CA ASN A 945 20.34 -73.89 55.49
C ASN A 945 20.34 -72.40 55.19
N ASP A 946 19.97 -72.03 53.96
CA ASP A 946 19.96 -70.67 53.46
C ASP A 946 19.00 -70.57 52.25
N VAL A 947 18.71 -69.35 51.81
CA VAL A 947 18.04 -69.06 50.54
C VAL A 947 18.93 -68.11 49.75
N ILE A 948 19.32 -68.54 48.56
CA ILE A 948 20.27 -67.81 47.72
C ILE A 948 19.54 -67.31 46.47
N LEU A 949 19.49 -65.99 46.31
CA LEU A 949 19.05 -65.35 45.08
C LEU A 949 20.26 -65.15 44.17
N HIS A 950 20.25 -65.78 43.01
CA HIS A 950 21.21 -65.58 41.94
C HIS A 950 20.67 -64.49 41.00
N MET A 951 21.14 -63.27 41.18
CA MET A 951 20.71 -62.12 40.40
C MET A 951 21.73 -61.83 39.31
N LYS A 952 21.34 -62.02 38.04
CA LYS A 952 22.10 -61.53 36.90
C LYS A 952 21.55 -60.18 36.51
N TYR A 953 22.40 -59.17 36.46
CA TYR A 953 22.00 -57.80 36.15
C TYR A 953 23.01 -57.14 35.21
N THR A 954 22.56 -56.12 34.50
CA THR A 954 23.42 -55.23 33.73
C THR A 954 23.63 -53.93 34.48
N ALA A 955 24.81 -53.33 34.34
CA ALA A 955 25.14 -52.04 34.95
C ALA A 955 26.00 -51.17 34.02
N ARG A 956 26.09 -49.88 34.34
CA ARG A 956 26.95 -48.89 33.67
C ARG A 956 27.92 -48.28 34.68
N GLN A 957 29.13 -47.94 34.24
CA GLN A 957 30.14 -47.29 35.08
C GLN A 957 29.93 -45.77 35.09
N ALA A 958 29.96 -45.16 36.28
CA ALA A 958 30.11 -43.73 36.47
C ALA A 958 31.43 -43.44 37.21
N GLY A 959 32.23 -42.50 36.70
CA GLY A 959 33.53 -42.16 37.29
C GLY A 959 33.44 -41.42 38.63
N GLY A 960 32.50 -40.48 38.75
CA GLY A 960 32.35 -39.62 39.94
C GLY A 960 31.47 -40.19 41.06
N LEU A 961 30.78 -41.31 40.83
CA LEU A 961 29.84 -41.91 41.78
C LEU A 961 30.53 -42.87 42.77
N LYS A 962 31.80 -43.21 42.50
CA LYS A 962 32.57 -44.18 43.28
C LYS A 962 32.92 -43.67 44.68
N THR A 963 33.39 -42.43 44.80
CA THR A 963 33.80 -41.85 46.09
C THR A 963 32.60 -41.71 47.02
N GLY A 964 31.52 -41.07 46.55
CA GLY A 964 30.29 -40.93 47.34
C GLY A 964 29.65 -42.25 47.75
N ALA A 965 29.79 -43.33 46.95
CA ALA A 965 29.33 -44.66 47.33
C ALA A 965 30.17 -45.27 48.47
N ILE A 966 31.49 -45.04 48.46
CA ILE A 966 32.40 -45.49 49.52
C ILE A 966 32.13 -44.71 50.80
N ASP A 967 32.06 -43.38 50.72
CA ASP A 967 31.77 -42.51 51.86
C ASP A 967 30.44 -42.88 52.54
N ALA A 968 29.40 -43.21 51.74
CA ALA A 968 28.10 -43.65 52.25
C ALA A 968 28.12 -45.04 52.88
N ILE A 969 29.05 -45.91 52.48
CA ILE A 969 29.27 -47.21 53.12
C ILE A 969 30.04 -47.03 54.43
N GLU A 970 31.10 -46.22 54.44
CA GLU A 970 31.90 -45.89 55.63
C GLU A 970 31.02 -45.23 56.71
N TYR A 971 30.21 -44.24 56.35
CA TYR A 971 29.23 -43.62 57.26
C TYR A 971 28.25 -44.64 57.87
N LYS A 972 27.83 -45.66 57.10
CA LYS A 972 26.97 -46.72 57.62
C LYS A 972 27.71 -47.64 58.59
N PHE A 973 29.01 -47.87 58.39
CA PHE A 973 29.81 -48.64 59.35
C PHE A 973 30.02 -47.87 60.65
N GLU A 974 30.25 -46.56 60.60
CA GLU A 974 30.34 -45.70 61.79
C GLU A 974 29.06 -45.75 62.64
N GLN A 975 27.88 -45.65 62.01
CA GLN A 975 26.59 -45.77 62.73
C GLN A 975 26.39 -47.14 63.38
N ILE A 976 26.95 -48.20 62.80
CA ILE A 976 26.85 -49.57 63.32
C ILE A 976 27.71 -49.77 64.57
N GLU A 977 28.80 -49.02 64.74
CA GLU A 977 29.62 -49.07 65.96
C GLU A 977 28.84 -48.62 67.21
N GLU A 978 27.87 -47.72 67.07
CA GLU A 978 27.01 -47.24 68.18
C GLU A 978 25.93 -48.25 68.59
N ASP A 979 25.28 -48.93 67.63
CA ASP A 979 24.14 -49.84 67.88
C ASP A 979 24.57 -51.31 68.16
N GLY A 980 25.80 -51.69 67.79
CA GLY A 980 26.33 -53.03 67.93
C GLY A 980 25.82 -54.02 66.86
N LEU A 981 26.65 -54.99 66.49
CA LEU A 981 26.31 -56.02 65.50
C LEU A 981 25.72 -57.26 66.15
N VAL A 982 24.91 -58.00 65.40
CA VAL A 982 24.29 -59.23 65.90
C VAL A 982 24.64 -60.40 65.00
N ARG A 983 25.09 -61.50 65.60
CA ARG A 983 25.34 -62.79 64.93
C ARG A 983 24.46 -63.86 65.55
N LEU A 984 23.74 -64.59 64.69
CA LEU A 984 22.99 -65.78 65.08
C LEU A 984 23.88 -67.03 64.92
N PHE A 985 24.01 -67.81 65.99
CA PHE A 985 24.67 -69.12 66.02
C PHE A 985 23.64 -70.20 66.28
N ASN A 986 23.75 -71.34 65.59
CA ASN A 986 22.98 -72.54 65.88
C ASN A 986 23.85 -73.51 66.67
N LEU A 987 23.46 -73.82 67.91
CA LEU A 987 24.28 -74.65 68.80
C LEU A 987 24.55 -76.06 68.26
N LYS A 988 23.58 -76.65 67.56
CA LYS A 988 23.69 -78.00 67.02
C LYS A 988 24.59 -78.07 65.78
N HIS A 989 24.60 -77.01 64.98
CA HIS A 989 25.34 -76.97 63.71
C HIS A 989 26.72 -76.29 63.81
N ASP A 990 26.81 -75.18 64.55
CA ASP A 990 28.04 -74.40 64.66
C ASP A 990 28.99 -74.94 65.74
N PHE A 991 28.46 -75.59 66.78
CA PHE A 991 29.24 -76.16 67.90
C PHE A 991 28.86 -77.64 68.19
N PRO A 992 28.96 -78.55 67.21
CA PRO A 992 28.37 -79.89 67.30
C PRO A 992 29.04 -80.76 68.38
N ASN A 993 30.35 -80.64 68.58
CA ASN A 993 31.11 -81.47 69.52
C ASN A 993 30.84 -81.05 70.97
N GLU A 994 30.83 -79.74 71.21
CA GLU A 994 30.55 -79.12 72.51
C GLU A 994 29.09 -79.37 72.91
N TRP A 995 28.16 -79.22 71.97
CA TRP A 995 26.75 -79.48 72.18
C TRP A 995 26.48 -80.97 72.47
N HIS A 996 27.06 -81.88 71.68
CA HIS A 996 26.92 -83.32 71.91
C HIS A 996 27.50 -83.76 73.27
N ARG A 997 28.61 -83.16 73.70
CA ARG A 997 29.20 -83.43 75.03
C ARG A 997 28.27 -82.95 76.15
N PHE A 998 27.72 -81.75 76.03
CA PHE A 998 26.81 -81.18 77.04
C PHE A 998 25.53 -82.00 77.23
N VAL A 999 24.92 -82.46 76.12
CA VAL A 999 23.70 -83.29 76.14
C VAL A 999 23.93 -84.66 76.78
N ASN A 1000 25.13 -85.25 76.61
CA ASN A 1000 25.41 -86.64 77.02
C ASN A 1000 26.26 -86.81 78.30
N ALA A 1001 26.79 -85.73 78.90
CA ALA A 1001 27.65 -85.80 80.09
C ALA A 1001 26.89 -85.80 81.45
N ASP A 1002 27.57 -86.23 82.53
CA ASP A 1002 27.06 -86.33 83.91
C ASP A 1002 26.45 -85.00 84.44
N PRO A 1003 25.57 -85.03 85.47
CA PRO A 1003 24.73 -83.89 85.87
C PRO A 1003 25.47 -82.64 86.38
N THR A 1004 26.78 -82.70 86.60
CA THR A 1004 27.59 -81.62 87.18
C THR A 1004 28.56 -80.96 86.19
N GLU A 1005 28.56 -81.33 84.90
CA GLU A 1005 29.48 -80.77 83.90
C GLU A 1005 28.85 -79.62 83.09
N ASP A 1006 29.51 -78.45 83.09
CA ASP A 1006 29.05 -77.20 82.45
C ASP A 1006 29.34 -77.15 80.94
N LEU A 1007 28.46 -76.49 80.15
CA LEU A 1007 28.69 -76.28 78.71
C LEU A 1007 29.80 -75.24 78.51
N LYS A 1008 30.80 -75.58 77.68
CA LYS A 1008 31.90 -74.67 77.34
C LYS A 1008 31.89 -74.42 75.84
N LEU A 1009 31.63 -73.18 75.42
CA LEU A 1009 31.68 -72.78 74.01
C LEU A 1009 32.92 -71.94 73.77
N THR A 1010 33.69 -72.29 72.75
CA THR A 1010 34.86 -71.51 72.33
C THR A 1010 34.50 -70.68 71.11
N ILE A 1011 34.27 -69.37 71.30
CA ILE A 1011 33.99 -68.46 70.19
C ILE A 1011 35.32 -67.97 69.62
N ARG A 1012 35.49 -68.12 68.30
CA ARG A 1012 36.68 -67.71 67.54
C ARG A 1012 36.35 -66.54 66.62
N LYS A 1013 37.36 -65.74 66.28
CA LYS A 1013 37.21 -64.64 65.31
C LYS A 1013 36.68 -65.10 63.95
N GLU A 1014 37.02 -66.32 63.53
CA GLU A 1014 36.60 -66.93 62.26
C GLU A 1014 35.07 -67.08 62.12
N HIS A 1015 34.35 -67.07 63.23
CA HIS A 1015 32.89 -67.22 63.25
C HIS A 1015 32.13 -65.95 62.85
N PHE A 1016 32.83 -64.82 62.69
CA PHE A 1016 32.27 -63.51 62.31
C PHE A 1016 32.58 -63.17 60.84
N PRO A 1017 31.81 -62.28 60.18
CA PRO A 1017 32.05 -61.88 58.79
C PRO A 1017 33.47 -61.34 58.56
N TYR A 1018 34.06 -61.62 57.39
CA TYR A 1018 35.43 -61.22 57.05
C TYR A 1018 35.72 -59.72 57.29
N LEU A 1019 34.75 -58.85 56.98
CA LEU A 1019 34.89 -57.39 57.17
C LEU A 1019 35.21 -56.97 58.61
N VAL A 1020 34.83 -57.76 59.63
CA VAL A 1020 35.03 -57.40 61.05
C VAL A 1020 36.10 -58.25 61.76
N GLN A 1021 36.70 -59.24 61.09
CA GLN A 1021 37.67 -60.16 61.71
C GLN A 1021 38.97 -59.46 62.17
N GLY A 1022 39.34 -58.34 61.55
CA GLY A 1022 40.55 -57.56 61.86
C GLY A 1022 40.48 -56.72 63.14
N SER A 1023 39.27 -56.43 63.65
CA SER A 1023 39.04 -55.50 64.74
C SER A 1023 39.08 -56.17 66.13
N GLN A 1024 39.08 -55.37 67.21
CA GLN A 1024 38.87 -55.90 68.57
C GLN A 1024 37.38 -56.01 68.86
N PHE A 1025 36.98 -57.15 69.43
CA PHE A 1025 35.59 -57.43 69.76
C PHE A 1025 35.35 -57.14 71.23
N THR A 1026 34.35 -56.32 71.51
CA THR A 1026 33.82 -56.13 72.87
C THR A 1026 32.44 -56.78 72.95
N PHE A 1027 32.18 -57.48 74.04
CA PHE A 1027 30.83 -57.96 74.35
C PHE A 1027 30.16 -56.97 75.29
N GLN A 1028 28.84 -56.84 75.23
CA GLN A 1028 28.10 -55.94 76.14
C GLN A 1028 28.24 -56.38 77.62
N ASN A 1029 28.52 -55.42 78.52
CA ASN A 1029 28.79 -55.52 79.98
C ASN A 1029 30.20 -56.04 80.41
N GLU A 1030 31.24 -55.21 80.24
CA GLU A 1030 32.61 -55.55 80.67
C GLU A 1030 32.89 -55.41 82.18
N GLU A 1031 32.17 -54.56 82.94
CA GLU A 1031 32.56 -54.18 84.31
C GLU A 1031 32.55 -55.33 85.35
N ASN A 1032 31.93 -56.48 85.05
CA ASN A 1032 31.86 -57.65 85.94
C ASN A 1032 32.29 -58.98 85.29
N ASN A 1033 32.97 -58.97 84.12
CA ASN A 1033 33.27 -60.17 83.32
C ASN A 1033 32.02 -61.01 82.95
N THR A 1034 30.87 -60.38 82.68
CA THR A 1034 29.60 -61.08 82.37
C THR A 1034 29.00 -60.71 81.01
N VAL A 1035 28.76 -61.66 80.10
CA VAL A 1035 28.04 -61.43 78.82
C VAL A 1035 26.56 -61.78 78.95
N THR A 1036 25.71 -60.98 78.31
CA THR A 1036 24.27 -61.23 78.22
C THR A 1036 23.93 -61.91 76.90
N ILE A 1037 23.39 -63.13 76.94
CA ILE A 1037 23.03 -63.90 75.74
C ILE A 1037 21.52 -64.16 75.72
N ARG A 1038 20.91 -64.07 74.53
CA ARG A 1038 19.53 -64.52 74.30
C ARG A 1038 19.53 -65.89 73.63
N LEU A 1039 18.87 -66.84 74.29
CA LEU A 1039 18.60 -68.16 73.76
C LEU A 1039 17.25 -68.14 73.07
N ILE A 1040 17.20 -68.62 71.83
CA ILE A 1040 15.98 -68.76 71.04
C ILE A 1040 15.83 -70.25 70.73
N SER A 1041 14.77 -70.88 71.25
CA SER A 1041 14.37 -72.23 70.85
C SER A 1041 13.25 -72.18 69.83
N ILE A 1042 13.33 -73.04 68.82
CA ILE A 1042 12.26 -73.23 67.84
C ILE A 1042 11.79 -74.68 67.97
N ASP A 1043 10.50 -74.85 68.27
CA ASP A 1043 9.88 -76.16 68.46
C ASP A 1043 9.51 -76.80 67.10
N GLU A 1044 9.16 -78.10 67.09
CA GLU A 1044 8.90 -78.85 65.84
C GLU A 1044 7.74 -78.30 64.99
N THR A 1045 6.85 -77.50 65.59
CA THR A 1045 5.76 -76.79 64.89
C THR A 1045 6.23 -75.53 64.15
N GLY A 1046 7.48 -75.12 64.36
CA GLY A 1046 8.04 -73.89 63.81
C GLY A 1046 7.55 -72.62 64.51
N GLU A 1047 6.80 -72.72 65.60
CA GLU A 1047 6.48 -71.57 66.45
C GLU A 1047 7.69 -71.22 67.31
N LEU A 1048 8.10 -69.94 67.32
CA LEU A 1048 8.92 -69.44 68.42
C LEU A 1048 8.07 -69.61 69.68
N SER A 1049 8.55 -70.35 70.67
CA SER A 1049 7.86 -70.42 71.96
C SER A 1049 7.81 -69.00 72.55
N SER A 1050 6.66 -68.35 72.40
CA SER A 1050 6.41 -66.94 72.74
C SER A 1050 6.29 -66.72 74.25
N ASN A 1051 6.72 -67.69 75.05
CA ASN A 1051 6.65 -67.66 76.50
C ASN A 1051 7.93 -68.23 77.13
N LYS A 1052 9.06 -67.67 76.73
CA LYS A 1052 10.35 -67.61 77.44
C LYS A 1052 11.32 -66.88 76.51
N TYR A 1053 11.34 -65.54 76.52
CA TYR A 1053 12.68 -64.97 76.63
C TYR A 1053 13.13 -65.45 78.00
N PRO A 1054 14.03 -66.44 78.15
CA PRO A 1054 14.65 -66.55 79.45
C PRO A 1054 15.25 -65.16 79.69
N ASP A 1055 14.91 -64.53 80.81
CA ASP A 1055 15.48 -63.23 81.19
C ASP A 1055 16.96 -63.23 80.79
N PRO A 1056 17.44 -62.18 80.08
CA PRO A 1056 18.78 -62.12 79.52
C PRO A 1056 19.76 -62.76 80.49
N VAL A 1057 20.24 -63.97 80.16
CA VAL A 1057 21.00 -64.72 81.16
C VAL A 1057 22.42 -64.18 81.10
N THR A 1058 22.84 -63.58 82.21
CA THR A 1058 24.16 -62.96 82.34
C THR A 1058 25.14 -64.04 82.79
N PHE A 1059 26.21 -64.26 82.04
CA PHE A 1059 27.15 -65.35 82.28
C PHE A 1059 28.58 -64.87 82.34
N ASN A 1060 29.38 -65.47 83.23
CA ASN A 1060 30.80 -65.15 83.32
C ASN A 1060 31.57 -65.63 82.08
N TYR A 1061 32.38 -64.78 81.48
CA TYR A 1061 33.32 -65.14 80.42
C TYR A 1061 34.75 -64.79 80.82
N ALA A 1062 35.72 -65.56 80.32
CA ALA A 1062 37.11 -65.14 80.37
C ALA A 1062 37.36 -64.21 79.17
N SER A 1063 38.01 -63.07 79.40
CA SER A 1063 38.41 -62.17 78.32
C SER A 1063 39.23 -62.92 77.26
N PHE A 1064 39.15 -62.46 75.99
CA PHE A 1064 39.92 -63.06 74.90
C PHE A 1064 41.41 -63.09 75.27
N ASN A 1065 41.96 -64.26 75.56
CA ASN A 1065 43.41 -64.41 75.78
C ASN A 1065 44.16 -64.02 74.49
N ASN A 1066 45.45 -63.69 74.58
CA ASN A 1066 46.31 -63.28 73.44
C ASN A 1066 46.31 -64.25 72.23
N GLY A 1067 45.68 -65.43 72.33
CA GLY A 1067 45.41 -66.37 71.22
C GLY A 1067 44.05 -66.20 70.50
N GLY A 1068 43.25 -65.16 70.77
CA GLY A 1068 42.09 -64.80 69.94
C GLY A 1068 40.85 -65.71 70.07
N SER A 1069 40.73 -66.46 71.17
CA SER A 1069 39.51 -67.20 71.54
C SER A 1069 38.96 -66.75 72.89
N ALA A 1070 37.63 -66.66 72.99
CA ALA A 1070 36.92 -66.44 74.25
C ALA A 1070 36.18 -67.74 74.59
N GLU A 1071 36.48 -68.28 75.75
CA GLU A 1071 35.78 -69.43 76.29
C GLU A 1071 34.63 -68.92 77.15
N MET A 1072 33.41 -69.24 76.73
CA MET A 1072 32.19 -68.96 77.46
C MET A 1072 31.79 -70.23 78.20
N LYS A 1073 31.70 -70.15 79.53
CA LYS A 1073 31.30 -71.27 80.37
C LYS A 1073 29.88 -71.05 80.86
N PHE A 1074 29.00 -71.98 80.57
CA PHE A 1074 27.58 -71.94 80.94
C PHE A 1074 27.29 -73.00 81.99
N GLU A 1075 26.89 -72.57 83.18
CA GLU A 1075 26.55 -73.49 84.26
C GLU A 1075 25.31 -74.31 83.91
N LYS A 1076 25.41 -75.64 84.01
CA LYS A 1076 24.32 -76.56 83.63
C LYS A 1076 23.08 -76.39 84.50
N SER A 1077 23.22 -75.91 85.75
CA SER A 1077 22.12 -75.61 86.67
C SER A 1077 21.25 -74.41 86.24
N LEU A 1078 21.85 -73.40 85.60
CA LEU A 1078 21.13 -72.23 85.09
C LEU A 1078 20.41 -72.52 83.76
N LEU A 1079 20.89 -73.54 83.04
CA LEU A 1079 20.34 -73.98 81.75
C LEU A 1079 19.29 -75.09 81.90
N THR A 1080 19.39 -75.95 82.93
CA THR A 1080 18.45 -77.05 83.19
C THR A 1080 17.09 -76.50 83.62
N GLY A 1081 16.08 -76.64 82.74
CA GLY A 1081 14.72 -76.08 82.89
C GLY A 1081 14.40 -74.89 81.97
N LYS A 1082 15.42 -74.30 81.32
CA LYS A 1082 15.27 -73.25 80.30
C LYS A 1082 15.47 -73.76 78.87
N LEU A 1083 16.24 -74.82 78.68
CA LEU A 1083 16.41 -75.50 77.39
C LEU A 1083 15.62 -76.81 77.38
N ASP A 1084 14.81 -77.02 76.35
CA ASP A 1084 14.23 -78.31 76.06
C ASP A 1084 15.29 -79.20 75.39
N LEU A 1085 15.59 -80.34 76.01
CA LEU A 1085 16.63 -81.26 75.52
C LEU A 1085 16.03 -82.47 74.79
N GLU A 1086 14.71 -82.45 74.53
CA GLU A 1086 14.04 -83.46 73.71
C GLU A 1086 14.51 -83.41 72.24
N ASN A 1087 14.50 -84.57 71.59
CA ASN A 1087 15.00 -84.74 70.23
C ASN A 1087 14.11 -83.99 69.23
N GLY A 1088 14.54 -82.82 68.77
CA GLY A 1088 13.87 -82.11 67.66
C GLY A 1088 14.02 -80.60 67.70
N THR A 1089 14.01 -80.00 68.90
CA THR A 1089 14.12 -78.55 69.09
C THR A 1089 15.52 -78.03 68.75
N GLN A 1090 15.60 -76.98 67.93
CA GLN A 1090 16.86 -76.31 67.63
C GLN A 1090 17.06 -75.08 68.52
N HIS A 1091 18.26 -74.95 69.08
CA HIS A 1091 18.62 -73.86 69.97
C HIS A 1091 19.60 -72.92 69.29
N TYR A 1092 19.21 -71.66 69.22
CA TYR A 1092 19.99 -70.59 68.64
C TYR A 1092 20.47 -69.63 69.72
N ILE A 1093 21.71 -69.18 69.56
CA ILE A 1093 22.31 -68.10 70.34
C ILE A 1093 22.33 -66.87 69.46
N LEU A 1094 21.64 -65.83 69.93
CA LEU A 1094 21.79 -64.50 69.36
C LEU A 1094 22.84 -63.73 70.16
N LEU A 1095 24.00 -63.51 69.54
CA LEU A 1095 25.12 -62.83 70.16
C LEU A 1095 25.25 -61.40 69.61
N GLY A 1096 25.06 -60.41 70.48
CA GLY A 1096 25.43 -59.03 70.20
C GLY A 1096 26.93 -58.83 70.45
N TYR A 1097 27.62 -58.19 69.51
CA TYR A 1097 29.03 -57.85 69.63
C TYR A 1097 29.28 -56.43 69.13
N GLY A 1098 30.04 -55.67 69.91
CA GLY A 1098 30.62 -54.40 69.50
C GLY A 1098 31.93 -54.63 68.77
N VAL A 1099 32.25 -53.74 67.85
CA VAL A 1099 33.53 -53.72 67.17
C VAL A 1099 34.20 -52.41 67.58
N GLN A 1100 35.35 -52.49 68.23
CA GLN A 1100 36.21 -51.33 68.47
C GLN A 1100 37.40 -51.40 67.52
N GLU A 1101 37.66 -50.31 66.83
CA GLU A 1101 38.91 -50.16 66.09
C GLU A 1101 40.11 -50.27 67.02
N LYS A 1102 41.08 -51.10 66.62
CA LYS A 1102 42.42 -50.99 67.17
C LYS A 1102 42.98 -49.68 66.64
N ASN A 1103 43.21 -48.68 67.49
CA ASN A 1103 43.97 -47.48 67.10
C ASN A 1103 45.28 -47.93 66.42
N GLY A 1104 45.34 -47.71 65.10
CA GLY A 1104 46.44 -48.05 64.22
C GLY A 1104 46.31 -47.28 62.92
#